data_AF-A0A521XKS2-F1
#
_entry.id   AF-A0A521XKS2-F1
#
_cell.length_a   1.000
_cell.length_b   1.000
_cell.length_c   1.000
_cell.angle_alpha   90.00
_cell.angle_beta   90.00
_cell.angle_gamma   90.00
#
_symmetry.space_group_name_H-M   'P 1'
#
loop_
_entity.id
_entity.type
_entity.pdbx_description
1 polymer ?
#
loop_
_entity_poly.entity_id
_entity_poly.type
_entity_poly.pdbx_seq_one_letter_code
_entity_poly.pdbx_strand_id
1 'polypeptide(L)'
;MSTTETELRARLWALEGTQPEAESDEEKKARSSERDRVQSRLAAIRRLEDALYEVAEFADGHEGDLVADGSSILLLGEWGTGKTHFLCDYAIQAIDDGTPTVVVLANALRTDIPPLDAIAENTGLAPSGEALMSLLDAKAKEAGRRALIMIDALNESDRDTWRRALPGLVRAVADMENVGLVVSCRTPFDSSLIVDAARKRMTVLRHPGFEEQEFDAQLEFFKYYDLPALHVPLLTSEYSRPLFLRLMCEGIKDLGKRSQKSHLRDLASGQKSMTYVLERFVKEVGEEVEKAHNISKLSCWHIMKGDPRNGRAGLAGVLARERREWLSWDEALGEVRACTAATLPEASAIIDSMKTAGLLIGHSRYQDGGYVDVLVLPYQRFSDHLVARHLLDAHLDTTSEARVRRCFYKDQRLGAVFVVDDWGREFAEPGIASALMIEFPERVRRMAERDGAPAELLVYLPKERRLVHPVVDVFLEGLYWRPSSSFGPETKWIVEFLLRRPEKELRSRVYEVVVGLAMRDGHPLGAGWLIDRLASMSMPERDVEWSEFVRTADPDSNLVRLLAWAEREEHSKVDAEVTAHAIRITALLLTTTDRLIRDRATRALVLMGEAHPRRLFDEVSAVLLLGDPYVTERVLAACYGVCMRVWATENRKSNFSDDLVGLARLLLEQVLRPGSPHSTWHALTRGYAIGVLQILLKLRPRALSPSDRSLLMPSPGHAVSPFRPVSRIRKRDVDDPEHAIHMDFGNYTIGRLVDDRGNYDFKHKEYAGVRKQIADRMRRLGYSTAHFNDVDKIIVGHLEYRRDGHRVDRYGKKYSWIAFFEMYGLRRAEGKFKDEYFHEPRPSDSDIDPSFPAEIPKWSPSHDDVFAQSPVDLHKWIADGQTPDYVSILRLPEVDGVVGDWVLLDAAMHEGKTDGREVRGWVTSVFVPPRSVEQMRKEVASGRELGDRGFPETGADYYTYHGEIPWSETYGSDVRNEHGVPKRLNDRAFDYFDSGWRRGVPVEDSCRRWSWEDYHSQLNQVGGVVFPAPPIAEALNLRVAGGSSDMLDQKNRLATIFRRADGPGFGSYFLYMRGDLVERYTAGRGLRLVQAVVSERNVSYKATERGISDSLRGILQSRVQVSGQVVGLG
;
A
#
# COMPACT_ATOMS: atom_id res chain seq x y z
N MET A 1 -29.13 -16.76 18.54
CA MET A 1 -28.23 -17.30 17.49
C MET A 1 -27.02 -18.03 18.07
N SER A 2 -26.38 -17.53 19.13
CA SER A 2 -25.21 -18.18 19.74
C SER A 2 -25.40 -19.64 20.17
N THR A 3 -26.58 -20.03 20.67
CA THR A 3 -26.84 -21.44 21.10
C THR A 3 -26.82 -22.40 19.91
N THR A 4 -27.48 -22.04 18.81
CA THR A 4 -27.53 -22.87 17.58
C THR A 4 -26.18 -22.92 16.87
N GLU A 5 -25.44 -21.81 16.84
CA GLU A 5 -24.08 -21.79 16.29
C GLU A 5 -23.12 -22.66 17.12
N THR A 6 -23.21 -22.58 18.46
CA THR A 6 -22.42 -23.40 19.39
C THR A 6 -22.71 -24.89 19.20
N GLU A 7 -23.98 -25.27 19.04
CA GLU A 7 -24.39 -26.64 18.74
C GLU A 7 -23.86 -27.13 17.38
N LEU A 8 -23.91 -26.28 16.35
CA LEU A 8 -23.38 -26.62 15.02
C LEU A 8 -21.85 -26.72 15.01
N ARG A 9 -21.14 -25.85 15.75
CA ARG A 9 -19.69 -25.91 15.93
C ARG A 9 -19.27 -27.14 16.74
N ALA A 10 -19.99 -27.48 17.80
CA ALA A 10 -19.76 -28.72 18.55
C ALA A 10 -20.01 -29.96 17.68
N ARG A 11 -21.03 -29.92 16.82
CA ARG A 11 -21.33 -30.99 15.87
C ARG A 11 -20.28 -31.10 14.76
N LEU A 12 -19.78 -29.97 14.25
CA LEU A 12 -18.67 -29.93 13.29
C LEU A 12 -17.39 -30.49 13.92
N TRP A 13 -17.08 -30.10 15.15
CA TRP A 13 -15.97 -30.65 15.92
C TRP A 13 -16.11 -32.16 16.11
N ALA A 14 -17.30 -32.66 16.45
CA ALA A 14 -17.52 -34.10 16.59
C ALA A 14 -17.30 -34.86 15.26
N LEU A 15 -17.71 -34.27 14.13
CA LEU A 15 -17.50 -34.80 12.78
C LEU A 15 -16.02 -34.77 12.36
N GLU A 16 -15.22 -33.84 12.88
CA GLU A 16 -13.79 -33.68 12.57
C GLU A 16 -12.87 -34.44 13.55
N GLY A 17 -13.33 -34.65 14.79
CA GLY A 17 -12.56 -35.27 15.88
C GLY A 17 -12.66 -36.80 15.96
N THR A 18 -13.52 -37.44 15.17
CA THR A 18 -13.63 -38.90 15.11
C THR A 18 -13.21 -39.43 13.75
N GLN A 19 -12.00 -39.98 13.66
CA GLN A 19 -11.62 -40.92 12.59
C GLN A 19 -11.49 -42.31 13.22
N PRO A 20 -12.50 -43.18 13.09
CA PRO A 20 -12.35 -44.60 13.39
C PRO A 20 -11.30 -45.21 12.45
N GLU A 21 -10.44 -46.10 12.98
CA GLU A 21 -9.36 -46.74 12.21
C GLU A 21 -9.86 -47.66 11.07
N ALA A 22 -11.17 -47.91 10.96
CA ALA A 22 -11.81 -48.63 9.87
C ALA A 22 -13.20 -48.03 9.56
N GLU A 23 -13.29 -47.18 8.54
CA GLU A 23 -14.55 -46.56 8.07
C GLU A 23 -14.77 -46.92 6.60
N SER A 24 -15.99 -47.34 6.25
CA SER A 24 -16.37 -47.67 4.87
C SER A 24 -16.53 -46.43 3.98
N ASP A 25 -16.44 -46.59 2.66
CA ASP A 25 -16.55 -45.45 1.73
C ASP A 25 -17.96 -44.81 1.71
N GLU A 26 -19.00 -45.56 2.05
CA GLU A 26 -20.36 -45.03 2.22
C GLU A 26 -20.47 -44.14 3.49
N GLU A 27 -19.85 -44.55 4.60
CA GLU A 27 -19.80 -43.78 5.84
C GLU A 27 -19.00 -42.48 5.67
N LYS A 28 -17.89 -42.53 4.92
CA LYS A 28 -17.12 -41.32 4.55
C LYS A 28 -17.95 -40.34 3.74
N LYS A 29 -18.70 -40.84 2.75
CA LYS A 29 -19.55 -39.99 1.90
C LYS A 29 -20.71 -39.38 2.69
N ALA A 30 -21.32 -40.14 3.60
CA ALA A 30 -22.35 -39.65 4.50
C ALA A 30 -21.80 -38.57 5.46
N ARG A 31 -20.63 -38.81 6.10
CA ARG A 31 -19.96 -37.84 6.97
C ARG A 31 -19.57 -36.56 6.24
N SER A 32 -19.06 -36.67 5.01
CA SER A 32 -18.75 -35.52 4.15
C SER A 32 -20.01 -34.71 3.84
N SER A 33 -21.10 -35.37 3.42
CA SER A 33 -22.36 -34.68 3.11
C SER A 33 -22.97 -33.99 4.33
N GLU A 34 -22.85 -34.60 5.52
CA GLU A 34 -23.31 -33.99 6.76
C GLU A 34 -22.42 -32.82 7.21
N ARG A 35 -21.10 -32.92 7.00
CA ARG A 35 -20.15 -31.81 7.18
C ARG A 35 -20.49 -30.63 6.27
N ASP A 36 -20.72 -30.87 4.99
CA ASP A 36 -21.08 -29.84 4.01
C ASP A 36 -22.40 -29.15 4.40
N ARG A 37 -23.38 -29.91 4.91
CA ARG A 37 -24.63 -29.36 5.43
C ARG A 37 -24.42 -28.49 6.67
N VAL A 38 -23.60 -28.91 7.62
CA VAL A 38 -23.29 -28.14 8.83
C VAL A 38 -22.53 -26.86 8.47
N GLN A 39 -21.54 -26.95 7.59
CA GLN A 39 -20.78 -25.80 7.09
C GLN A 39 -21.67 -24.82 6.31
N SER A 40 -22.55 -25.31 5.44
CA SER A 40 -23.52 -24.48 4.71
C SER A 40 -24.46 -23.72 5.65
N ARG A 41 -24.92 -24.37 6.74
CA ARG A 41 -25.74 -23.73 7.77
C ARG A 41 -24.96 -22.71 8.59
N LEU A 42 -23.71 -22.99 8.97
CA LEU A 42 -22.83 -22.02 9.60
C LEU A 42 -22.58 -20.81 8.69
N ALA A 43 -22.35 -21.02 7.40
CA ALA A 43 -22.21 -19.93 6.42
C ALA A 43 -23.49 -19.12 6.23
N ALA A 44 -24.67 -19.74 6.35
CA ALA A 44 -25.95 -19.04 6.32
C ALA A 44 -26.20 -18.21 7.60
N ILE A 45 -25.87 -18.76 8.77
CA ILE A 45 -25.92 -18.03 10.05
C ILE A 45 -24.97 -16.83 10.00
N ARG A 46 -23.73 -17.03 9.53
CA ARG A 46 -22.75 -15.94 9.38
C ARG A 46 -23.21 -14.85 8.41
N ARG A 47 -23.79 -15.21 7.25
CA ARG A 47 -24.38 -14.21 6.32
C ARG A 47 -25.50 -13.40 6.97
N LEU A 48 -26.30 -14.03 7.83
CA LEU A 48 -27.30 -13.32 8.60
C LEU A 48 -26.66 -12.45 9.68
N GLU A 49 -25.61 -12.90 10.35
CA GLU A 49 -24.86 -12.11 11.33
C GLU A 49 -24.19 -10.90 10.69
N ASP A 50 -23.56 -11.04 9.53
CA ASP A 50 -22.96 -9.91 8.80
C ASP A 50 -24.03 -8.89 8.39
N ALA A 51 -25.15 -9.34 7.84
CA ALA A 51 -26.26 -8.44 7.48
C ALA A 51 -26.89 -7.79 8.71
N LEU A 52 -27.01 -8.51 9.83
CA LEU A 52 -27.48 -7.95 11.10
C LEU A 52 -26.44 -7.00 11.70
N TYR A 53 -25.15 -7.25 11.50
CA TYR A 53 -24.07 -6.37 11.92
C TYR A 53 -24.05 -5.09 11.09
N GLU A 54 -24.18 -5.15 9.75
CA GLU A 54 -24.31 -3.97 8.90
C GLU A 54 -25.54 -3.13 9.26
N VAL A 55 -26.67 -3.79 9.55
CA VAL A 55 -27.89 -3.09 9.99
C VAL A 55 -27.72 -2.52 11.41
N ALA A 56 -27.06 -3.23 12.32
CA ALA A 56 -26.77 -2.75 13.66
C ALA A 56 -25.73 -1.61 13.64
N GLU A 57 -24.69 -1.70 12.83
CA GLU A 57 -23.67 -0.67 12.63
C GLU A 57 -24.28 0.59 12.00
N PHE A 58 -25.18 0.43 11.02
CA PHE A 58 -25.96 1.55 10.52
C PHE A 58 -26.87 2.14 11.60
N ALA A 59 -27.62 1.31 12.33
CA ALA A 59 -28.59 1.76 13.34
C ALA A 59 -27.94 2.39 14.58
N ASP A 60 -26.79 1.87 15.02
CA ASP A 60 -25.98 2.36 16.14
C ASP A 60 -24.95 3.41 15.69
N GLY A 61 -24.80 3.61 14.38
CA GLY A 61 -23.86 4.54 13.75
C GLY A 61 -24.44 5.94 13.57
N HIS A 62 -23.59 6.87 13.14
CA HIS A 62 -23.98 8.27 12.97
C HIS A 62 -25.08 8.46 11.92
N GLU A 63 -25.11 7.62 10.86
CA GLU A 63 -26.18 7.67 9.87
C GLU A 63 -27.53 7.23 10.45
N GLY A 64 -27.55 6.17 11.27
CA GLY A 64 -28.75 5.71 11.98
C GLY A 64 -29.29 6.76 12.94
N ASP A 65 -28.42 7.38 13.75
CA ASP A 65 -28.78 8.47 14.66
C ASP A 65 -29.44 9.64 13.93
N LEU A 66 -28.88 10.05 12.78
CA LEU A 66 -29.40 11.14 11.95
C LEU A 66 -30.73 10.78 11.26
N VAL A 67 -30.95 9.50 10.93
CA VAL A 67 -32.20 9.02 10.33
C VAL A 67 -33.29 8.82 11.39
N ALA A 68 -32.93 8.36 12.59
CA ALA A 68 -33.88 8.02 13.65
C ALA A 68 -34.35 9.24 14.45
N ASP A 69 -33.42 10.09 14.91
CA ASP A 69 -33.72 11.08 15.95
C ASP A 69 -33.01 12.45 15.78
N GLY A 70 -32.12 12.62 14.79
CA GLY A 70 -31.26 13.80 14.63
C GLY A 70 -31.58 14.71 13.44
N SER A 71 -31.95 15.98 13.69
CA SER A 71 -31.90 17.05 12.68
C SER A 71 -30.64 17.93 12.81
N SER A 72 -29.80 17.67 13.81
CA SER A 72 -28.71 18.56 14.19
C SER A 72 -27.39 17.80 14.39
N ILE A 73 -26.30 18.36 13.88
CA ILE A 73 -24.93 17.83 13.99
C ILE A 73 -24.09 18.79 14.83
N LEU A 74 -23.31 18.24 15.76
CA LEU A 74 -22.23 18.93 16.45
C LEU A 74 -20.88 18.45 15.91
N LEU A 75 -20.21 19.27 15.11
CA LEU A 75 -18.89 18.99 14.56
C LEU A 75 -17.80 19.44 15.56
N LEU A 76 -17.11 18.48 16.15
CA LEU A 76 -16.02 18.67 17.09
C LEU A 76 -14.66 18.42 16.44
N GLY A 77 -13.62 19.00 17.03
CA GLY A 77 -12.24 18.74 16.65
C GLY A 77 -11.30 19.73 17.31
N GLU A 78 -10.02 19.36 17.39
CA GLU A 78 -8.99 20.21 17.99
C GLU A 78 -8.74 21.48 17.15
N TRP A 79 -7.93 22.39 17.68
CA TRP A 79 -7.50 23.58 16.95
C TRP A 79 -6.65 23.20 15.72
N GLY A 80 -6.84 23.91 14.60
CA GLY A 80 -6.04 23.72 13.38
C GLY A 80 -6.38 22.49 12.54
N THR A 81 -7.43 21.73 12.89
CA THR A 81 -7.92 20.53 12.17
C THR A 81 -8.69 20.82 10.87
N GLY A 82 -9.02 22.09 10.58
CA GLY A 82 -9.67 22.47 9.32
C GLY A 82 -11.21 22.54 9.33
N LYS A 83 -11.89 22.37 10.48
CA LYS A 83 -13.38 22.41 10.58
C LYS A 83 -14.07 23.51 9.77
N THR A 84 -13.61 24.76 9.89
CA THR A 84 -14.17 25.90 9.14
C THR A 84 -14.06 25.69 7.63
N HIS A 85 -12.89 25.24 7.15
CA HIS A 85 -12.68 24.98 5.72
C HIS A 85 -13.57 23.82 5.26
N PHE A 86 -13.65 22.73 6.05
CA PHE A 86 -14.53 21.60 5.76
C PHE A 86 -16.00 22.02 5.63
N LEU A 87 -16.52 22.83 6.56
CA LEU A 87 -17.90 23.32 6.47
C LEU A 87 -18.12 24.22 5.26
N CYS A 88 -17.16 25.07 4.91
CA CYS A 88 -17.25 25.90 3.71
C CYS A 88 -17.22 25.07 2.43
N ASP A 89 -16.30 24.10 2.31
CA ASP A 89 -16.18 23.23 1.15
C ASP A 89 -17.43 22.36 0.97
N TYR A 90 -17.92 21.78 2.07
CA TYR A 90 -19.16 21.01 2.06
C TYR A 90 -20.37 21.87 1.70
N ALA A 91 -20.44 23.12 2.17
CA ALA A 91 -21.52 24.02 1.80
C ALA A 91 -21.49 24.40 0.31
N ILE A 92 -20.30 24.62 -0.27
CA ILE A 92 -20.16 24.87 -1.72
C ILE A 92 -20.70 23.65 -2.49
N GLN A 93 -20.25 22.45 -2.14
CA GLN A 93 -20.72 21.21 -2.76
C GLN A 93 -22.24 21.04 -2.61
N ALA A 94 -22.78 21.29 -1.42
CA ALA A 94 -24.21 21.18 -1.16
C ALA A 94 -25.02 22.15 -2.04
N ILE A 95 -24.54 23.39 -2.22
CA ILE A 95 -25.17 24.40 -3.08
C ILE A 95 -25.10 23.98 -4.55
N ASP A 96 -23.95 23.50 -5.02
CA ASP A 96 -23.76 23.02 -6.40
C ASP A 96 -24.66 21.82 -6.71
N ASP A 97 -24.89 20.96 -5.72
CA ASP A 97 -25.82 19.85 -5.77
C ASP A 97 -27.30 20.28 -5.67
N GLY A 98 -27.59 21.58 -5.49
CA GLY A 98 -28.95 22.12 -5.39
C GLY A 98 -29.59 22.00 -4.00
N THR A 99 -28.81 21.74 -2.96
CA THR A 99 -29.26 21.69 -1.56
C THR A 99 -29.30 23.12 -0.97
N PRO A 100 -30.47 23.61 -0.51
CA PRO A 100 -30.55 24.94 0.09
C PRO A 100 -29.69 25.03 1.36
N THR A 101 -28.66 25.87 1.36
CA THR A 101 -27.66 25.91 2.42
C THR A 101 -27.34 27.34 2.84
N VAL A 102 -27.22 27.58 4.14
CA VAL A 102 -26.80 28.85 4.75
C VAL A 102 -25.60 28.57 5.66
N VAL A 103 -24.52 29.34 5.50
CA VAL A 103 -23.34 29.29 6.36
C VAL A 103 -23.13 30.65 7.02
N VAL A 104 -22.93 30.65 8.32
CA VAL A 104 -22.65 31.86 9.10
C VAL A 104 -21.56 31.60 10.14
N LEU A 105 -20.74 32.62 10.39
CA LEU A 105 -19.78 32.60 11.49
C LEU A 105 -20.48 33.04 12.77
N ALA A 106 -20.32 32.29 13.87
CA ALA A 106 -20.99 32.59 15.13
C ALA A 106 -20.62 33.97 15.70
N ASN A 107 -19.40 34.46 15.44
CA ASN A 107 -18.92 35.77 15.91
C ASN A 107 -19.49 36.95 15.11
N ALA A 108 -20.04 36.70 13.92
CA ALA A 108 -20.69 37.70 13.08
C ALA A 108 -22.17 37.91 13.43
N LEU A 109 -22.72 37.04 14.29
CA LEU A 109 -24.11 37.08 14.73
C LEU A 109 -24.26 37.96 15.97
N ARG A 110 -25.32 38.75 16.00
CA ARG A 110 -25.74 39.48 17.19
C ARG A 110 -26.15 38.49 18.29
N THR A 111 -25.76 38.82 19.53
CA THR A 111 -25.99 37.97 20.70
C THR A 111 -27.09 38.52 21.61
N ASP A 112 -27.62 39.71 21.33
CA ASP A 112 -28.70 40.35 22.08
C ASP A 112 -30.11 39.94 21.61
N ILE A 113 -30.21 39.16 20.53
CA ILE A 113 -31.46 38.66 19.92
C ILE A 113 -31.41 37.13 19.72
N PRO A 114 -32.55 36.44 19.50
CA PRO A 114 -32.55 35.00 19.25
C PRO A 114 -31.69 34.60 18.03
N PRO A 115 -31.01 33.43 18.05
CA PRO A 115 -30.09 33.04 16.98
C PRO A 115 -30.68 33.04 15.57
N LEU A 116 -31.93 32.57 15.40
CA LEU A 116 -32.58 32.55 14.08
C LEU A 116 -32.85 33.96 13.54
N ASP A 117 -33.20 34.92 14.41
CA ASP A 117 -33.37 36.32 14.02
C ASP A 117 -32.03 36.96 13.66
N ALA A 118 -30.97 36.66 14.43
CA ALA A 118 -29.61 37.10 14.10
C ALA A 118 -29.12 36.53 12.76
N ILE A 119 -29.45 35.27 12.44
CA ILE A 119 -29.12 34.67 11.13
C ILE A 119 -29.92 35.35 10.01
N ALA A 120 -31.21 35.59 10.22
CA ALA A 120 -32.06 36.27 9.24
C ALA A 120 -31.56 37.71 8.96
N GLU A 121 -31.19 38.45 10.00
CA GLU A 121 -30.60 39.81 9.91
C GLU A 121 -29.22 39.78 9.21
N ASN A 122 -28.34 38.86 9.60
CA ASN A 122 -26.98 38.76 9.05
C ASN A 122 -26.98 38.35 7.56
N THR A 123 -27.86 37.44 7.18
CA THR A 123 -27.95 36.92 5.81
C THR A 123 -28.82 37.78 4.89
N GLY A 124 -29.74 38.57 5.46
CA GLY A 124 -30.71 39.37 4.70
C GLY A 124 -31.75 38.55 3.93
N LEU A 125 -31.86 37.24 4.21
CA LEU A 125 -32.72 36.31 3.46
C LEU A 125 -34.20 36.40 3.87
N ALA A 126 -34.49 36.85 5.09
CA ALA A 126 -35.84 36.90 5.64
C ALA A 126 -35.97 38.02 6.68
N PRO A 127 -37.19 38.54 6.93
CA PRO A 127 -37.42 39.60 7.92
C PRO A 127 -37.39 39.13 9.38
N SER A 128 -37.41 37.82 9.63
CA SER A 128 -37.43 37.20 10.96
C SER A 128 -36.94 35.75 10.89
N GLY A 129 -36.55 35.18 12.04
CA GLY A 129 -36.13 33.78 12.15
C GLY A 129 -37.24 32.79 11.75
N GLU A 130 -38.50 33.08 12.07
CA GLU A 130 -39.64 32.24 11.67
C GLU A 130 -39.84 32.25 10.14
N ALA A 131 -39.71 33.42 9.52
CA ALA A 131 -39.78 33.55 8.07
C ALA A 131 -38.58 32.87 7.39
N LEU A 132 -37.39 32.92 7.98
CA LEU A 132 -36.21 32.21 7.48
C LEU A 132 -36.43 30.70 7.49
N MET A 133 -36.90 30.14 8.61
CA MET A 133 -37.14 28.71 8.72
C MET A 133 -38.23 28.24 7.73
N SER A 134 -39.30 29.03 7.56
CA SER A 134 -40.36 28.74 6.57
C SER A 134 -39.84 28.77 5.13
N LEU A 135 -38.97 29.74 4.81
CA LEU A 135 -38.32 29.85 3.50
C LEU A 135 -37.44 28.63 3.21
N LEU A 136 -36.62 28.22 4.19
CA LEU A 136 -35.74 27.07 4.05
C LEU A 136 -36.51 25.75 3.91
N ASP A 137 -37.57 25.54 4.70
CA ASP A 137 -38.42 24.34 4.58
C ASP A 137 -39.12 24.27 3.21
N ALA A 138 -39.63 25.40 2.70
CA ALA A 138 -40.24 25.45 1.37
C ALA A 138 -39.23 25.13 0.25
N LYS A 139 -38.01 25.67 0.36
CA LYS A 139 -36.93 25.41 -0.59
C LYS A 139 -36.41 23.97 -0.51
N ALA A 140 -36.35 23.41 0.68
CA ALA A 140 -35.99 22.02 0.91
C ALA A 140 -36.98 21.06 0.23
N LYS A 141 -38.29 21.33 0.38
CA LYS A 141 -39.37 20.58 -0.28
C LYS A 141 -39.27 20.66 -1.80
N GLU A 142 -38.98 21.84 -2.35
CA GLU A 142 -38.80 22.04 -3.80
C GLU A 142 -37.60 21.23 -4.33
N ALA A 143 -36.50 21.18 -3.57
CA ALA A 143 -35.28 20.46 -3.94
C ALA A 143 -35.35 18.94 -3.66
N GLY A 144 -36.35 18.45 -2.93
CA GLY A 144 -36.41 17.06 -2.45
C GLY A 144 -35.25 16.71 -1.50
N ARG A 145 -34.68 17.70 -0.81
CA ARG A 145 -33.48 17.59 0.04
C ARG A 145 -33.60 18.48 1.27
N ARG A 146 -33.07 18.05 2.42
CA ARG A 146 -33.09 18.83 3.67
C ARG A 146 -32.22 20.09 3.52
N ALA A 147 -32.78 21.26 3.83
CA ALA A 147 -32.02 22.52 3.86
C ALA A 147 -31.06 22.53 5.06
N LEU A 148 -29.91 23.16 4.92
CA LEU A 148 -28.84 23.16 5.92
C LEU A 148 -28.56 24.56 6.46
N ILE A 149 -28.55 24.69 7.79
CA ILE A 149 -28.06 25.87 8.50
C ILE A 149 -26.75 25.48 9.16
N MET A 150 -25.65 26.08 8.76
CA MET A 150 -24.32 25.80 9.31
C MET A 150 -23.81 27.01 10.09
N ILE A 151 -23.55 26.82 11.38
CA ILE A 151 -23.01 27.85 12.28
C ILE A 151 -21.59 27.42 12.68
N ASP A 152 -20.60 28.11 12.11
CA ASP A 152 -19.20 27.79 12.37
C ASP A 152 -18.68 28.52 13.62
N ALA A 153 -17.80 27.82 14.34
CA ALA A 153 -16.96 28.32 15.42
C ALA A 153 -17.73 29.00 16.56
N LEU A 154 -18.71 28.32 17.18
CA LEU A 154 -19.43 28.84 18.35
C LEU A 154 -18.51 29.33 19.46
N ASN A 155 -17.38 28.65 19.64
CA ASN A 155 -16.38 29.01 20.65
C ASN A 155 -15.70 30.37 20.42
N GLU A 156 -15.89 31.02 19.26
CA GLU A 156 -15.33 32.34 18.94
C GLU A 156 -16.34 33.50 19.14
N SER A 157 -17.57 33.20 19.56
CA SER A 157 -18.62 34.18 19.88
C SER A 157 -18.86 34.31 21.39
N ASP A 158 -19.87 35.06 21.82
CA ASP A 158 -20.27 35.15 23.23
C ASP A 158 -20.81 33.80 23.73
N ARG A 159 -19.93 33.06 24.41
CA ARG A 159 -20.18 31.68 24.85
C ARG A 159 -21.31 31.58 25.86
N ASP A 160 -21.49 32.54 26.76
CA ASP A 160 -22.55 32.50 27.76
C ASP A 160 -23.92 32.71 27.11
N THR A 161 -23.98 33.60 26.13
CA THR A 161 -25.19 33.80 25.34
C THR A 161 -25.50 32.54 24.51
N TRP A 162 -24.53 31.99 23.77
CA TRP A 162 -24.74 30.76 23.00
C TRP A 162 -25.09 29.55 23.85
N ARG A 163 -24.50 29.41 25.03
CA ARG A 163 -24.85 28.35 26.00
C ARG A 163 -26.33 28.39 26.40
N ARG A 164 -26.90 29.60 26.55
CA ARG A 164 -28.33 29.79 26.86
C ARG A 164 -29.22 29.64 25.63
N ALA A 165 -28.77 30.11 24.47
CA ALA A 165 -29.57 30.18 23.26
C ALA A 165 -29.61 28.88 22.43
N LEU A 166 -28.51 28.12 22.41
CA LEU A 166 -28.36 26.91 21.59
C LEU A 166 -29.42 25.84 21.86
N PRO A 167 -29.83 25.53 23.11
CA PRO A 167 -30.91 24.57 23.34
C PRO A 167 -32.24 24.97 22.70
N GLY A 168 -32.52 26.27 22.62
CA GLY A 168 -33.71 26.79 21.94
C GLY A 168 -33.60 26.63 20.43
N LEU A 169 -32.44 26.95 19.86
CA LEU A 169 -32.16 26.77 18.43
C LEU A 169 -32.29 25.30 17.99
N VAL A 170 -31.65 24.38 18.71
CA VAL A 170 -31.69 22.94 18.41
C VAL A 170 -33.14 22.41 18.48
N ARG A 171 -33.96 22.91 19.41
CA ARG A 171 -35.39 22.56 19.46
C ARG A 171 -36.16 23.09 18.26
N ALA A 172 -35.97 24.37 17.92
CA ALA A 172 -36.65 24.99 16.80
C ALA A 172 -36.34 24.30 15.46
N VAL A 173 -35.12 23.81 15.27
CA VAL A 173 -34.75 23.04 14.08
C VAL A 173 -35.28 21.60 14.15
N ALA A 174 -35.31 20.97 15.33
CA ALA A 174 -35.90 19.64 15.51
C ALA A 174 -37.40 19.59 15.22
N ASP A 175 -38.11 20.70 15.41
CA ASP A 175 -39.55 20.80 15.08
C ASP A 175 -39.81 20.94 13.56
N MET A 176 -38.75 21.06 12.74
CA MET A 176 -38.86 21.16 11.28
C MET A 176 -38.49 19.85 10.58
N GLU A 177 -39.33 19.43 9.63
CA GLU A 177 -39.15 18.17 8.90
C GLU A 177 -37.97 18.23 7.92
N ASN A 178 -37.83 19.36 7.20
CA ASN A 178 -36.90 19.49 6.07
C ASN A 178 -35.76 20.49 6.32
N VAL A 179 -35.46 20.82 7.58
CA VAL A 179 -34.32 21.71 7.94
C VAL A 179 -33.37 20.98 8.88
N GLY A 180 -32.08 21.09 8.62
CA GLY A 180 -31.00 20.55 9.44
C GLY A 180 -30.06 21.64 9.94
N LEU A 181 -29.44 21.40 11.09
CA LEU A 181 -28.48 22.32 11.72
C LEU A 181 -27.12 21.64 11.82
N VAL A 182 -26.06 22.35 11.47
CA VAL A 182 -24.68 21.93 11.74
C VAL A 182 -24.01 23.01 12.56
N VAL A 183 -23.42 22.63 13.68
CA VAL A 183 -22.73 23.55 14.58
C VAL A 183 -21.31 23.07 14.77
N SER A 184 -20.33 23.95 14.56
CA SER A 184 -18.93 23.63 14.84
C SER A 184 -18.47 24.21 16.17
N CYS A 185 -17.70 23.42 16.93
CA CYS A 185 -17.08 23.87 18.18
C CYS A 185 -15.71 23.20 18.36
N ARG A 186 -14.73 23.97 18.85
CA ARG A 186 -13.43 23.42 19.25
C ARG A 186 -13.56 22.63 20.55
N THR A 187 -12.85 21.51 20.64
CA THR A 187 -12.57 20.86 21.93
C THR A 187 -11.45 21.62 22.65
N PRO A 188 -11.49 21.79 24.00
CA PRO A 188 -12.53 21.35 24.94
C PRO A 188 -13.64 22.38 25.22
N PHE A 189 -13.78 23.46 24.44
CA PHE A 189 -14.79 24.52 24.68
C PHE A 189 -16.22 23.98 24.67
N ASP A 190 -16.45 22.92 23.90
CA ASP A 190 -17.70 22.19 23.80
C ASP A 190 -18.25 21.78 25.17
N SER A 191 -17.38 21.41 26.11
CA SER A 191 -17.78 21.02 27.47
C SER A 191 -18.43 22.16 28.29
N SER A 192 -18.07 23.41 27.99
CA SER A 192 -18.58 24.60 28.67
C SER A 192 -19.76 25.25 27.95
N LEU A 193 -19.72 25.21 26.61
CA LEU A 193 -20.64 25.92 25.73
C LEU A 193 -21.88 25.07 25.45
N ILE A 194 -21.71 23.75 25.23
CA ILE A 194 -22.78 22.86 24.83
C ILE A 194 -23.34 22.15 26.07
N VAL A 195 -24.49 22.62 26.56
CA VAL A 195 -25.19 21.96 27.68
C VAL A 195 -25.74 20.58 27.26
N ASP A 196 -25.83 19.65 28.23
CA ASP A 196 -26.32 18.28 28.00
C ASP A 196 -27.67 18.20 27.29
N ALA A 197 -28.57 19.16 27.57
CA ALA A 197 -29.89 19.22 26.94
C ALA A 197 -29.83 19.45 25.42
N ALA A 198 -28.83 20.19 24.94
CA ALA A 198 -28.59 20.37 23.51
C ALA A 198 -27.77 19.20 22.96
N ARG A 199 -26.69 18.78 23.67
CA ARG A 199 -25.81 17.68 23.23
C ARG A 199 -26.58 16.39 22.95
N LYS A 200 -27.54 16.02 23.80
CA LYS A 200 -28.36 14.79 23.63
C LYS A 200 -29.29 14.81 22.41
N ARG A 201 -29.48 15.96 21.77
CA ARG A 201 -30.32 16.13 20.57
C ARG A 201 -29.49 16.35 19.30
N MET A 202 -28.18 16.16 19.39
CA MET A 202 -27.27 16.35 18.27
C MET A 202 -26.42 15.10 18.08
N THR A 203 -26.21 14.71 16.82
CA THR A 203 -25.22 13.70 16.47
C THR A 203 -23.83 14.34 16.51
N VAL A 204 -22.90 13.75 17.26
CA VAL A 204 -21.56 14.32 17.45
C VAL A 204 -20.60 13.72 16.44
N LEU A 205 -20.02 14.54 15.57
CA LEU A 205 -18.99 14.14 14.62
C LEU A 205 -17.62 14.69 15.04
N ARG A 206 -16.55 13.99 14.70
CA ARG A 206 -15.16 14.45 14.92
C ARG A 206 -14.46 14.65 13.58
N HIS A 207 -13.85 15.81 13.41
CA HIS A 207 -13.03 16.12 12.24
C HIS A 207 -11.55 15.80 12.52
N PRO A 208 -10.95 14.81 11.86
CA PRO A 208 -9.58 14.35 12.17
C PRO A 208 -8.48 15.27 11.59
N GLY A 209 -8.77 16.04 10.53
CA GLY A 209 -7.76 16.79 9.80
C GLY A 209 -7.33 16.01 8.56
N PHE A 210 -6.03 15.86 8.33
CA PHE A 210 -5.48 15.06 7.24
C PHE A 210 -4.97 13.68 7.70
N GLU A 211 -5.49 13.16 8.81
CA GLU A 211 -5.21 11.77 9.19
C GLU A 211 -5.61 10.85 8.02
N GLU A 212 -4.74 9.90 7.69
CA GLU A 212 -4.84 8.96 6.55
C GLU A 212 -4.67 9.58 5.15
N GLN A 213 -4.54 10.91 5.04
CA GLN A 213 -4.35 11.62 3.76
C GLN A 213 -3.11 12.54 3.78
N GLU A 214 -2.16 12.29 4.69
CA GLU A 214 -1.04 13.21 4.94
C GLU A 214 -0.18 13.44 3.70
N PHE A 215 0.07 12.37 2.93
CA PHE A 215 0.94 12.45 1.74
C PHE A 215 0.31 13.30 0.65
N ASP A 216 -0.96 13.04 0.35
CA ASP A 216 -1.70 13.78 -0.67
C ASP A 216 -1.89 15.25 -0.26
N ALA A 217 -2.16 15.50 1.03
CA ALA A 217 -2.22 16.85 1.59
C ALA A 217 -0.87 17.59 1.49
N GLN A 218 0.24 16.95 1.83
CA GLN A 218 1.58 17.55 1.72
C GLN A 218 1.90 17.95 0.27
N LEU A 219 1.65 17.04 -0.68
CA LEU A 219 1.91 17.29 -2.10
C LEU A 219 1.09 18.49 -2.61
N GLU A 220 -0.20 18.55 -2.27
CA GLU A 220 -1.05 19.65 -2.73
C GLU A 220 -0.67 20.98 -2.06
N PHE A 221 -0.26 20.97 -0.78
CA PHE A 221 0.28 22.16 -0.12
C PHE A 221 1.56 22.66 -0.78
N PHE A 222 2.55 21.78 -1.03
CA PHE A 222 3.80 22.22 -1.67
C PHE A 222 3.58 22.75 -3.08
N LYS A 223 2.67 22.13 -3.83
CA LYS A 223 2.25 22.62 -5.13
C LYS A 223 1.57 23.99 -5.02
N TYR A 224 0.66 24.18 -4.08
CA TYR A 224 -0.04 25.45 -3.86
C TYR A 224 0.93 26.59 -3.50
N TYR A 225 1.91 26.34 -2.64
CA TYR A 225 2.92 27.34 -2.21
C TYR A 225 4.14 27.46 -3.16
N ASP A 226 4.14 26.78 -4.32
CA ASP A 226 5.29 26.69 -5.24
C ASP A 226 6.61 26.29 -4.53
N LEU A 227 6.51 25.31 -3.64
CA LEU A 227 7.65 24.74 -2.92
C LEU A 227 8.20 23.52 -3.67
N PRO A 228 9.52 23.25 -3.59
CA PRO A 228 10.08 22.02 -4.12
C PRO A 228 9.41 20.82 -3.43
N ALA A 229 8.92 19.86 -4.20
CA ALA A 229 8.36 18.63 -3.66
C ALA A 229 9.37 17.94 -2.74
N LEU A 230 8.90 17.47 -1.59
CA LEU A 230 9.68 16.65 -0.68
C LEU A 230 9.75 15.24 -1.27
N HIS A 231 10.91 14.90 -1.83
CA HIS A 231 11.23 13.55 -2.25
C HIS A 231 11.60 12.62 -1.07
N VAL A 232 11.21 13.00 0.15
CA VAL A 232 11.41 12.22 1.39
C VAL A 232 10.07 12.19 2.13
N PRO A 233 9.54 11.00 2.49
CA PRO A 233 8.28 10.93 3.21
C PRO A 233 8.42 11.52 4.62
N LEU A 234 7.54 12.45 4.97
CA LEU A 234 7.44 13.00 6.31
C LEU A 234 6.43 12.18 7.11
N LEU A 235 6.96 11.25 7.89
CA LEU A 235 6.21 10.17 8.51
C LEU A 235 5.54 10.54 9.86
N THR A 236 5.61 11.80 10.32
CA THR A 236 5.11 12.18 11.66
C THR A 236 3.69 12.77 11.62
N SER A 237 2.88 12.49 12.65
CA SER A 237 1.43 12.84 12.72
C SER A 237 1.13 14.34 12.80
N GLU A 238 2.12 15.18 13.09
CA GLU A 238 1.97 16.63 13.12
C GLU A 238 1.74 17.20 11.72
N TYR A 239 2.25 16.51 10.69
CA TYR A 239 1.94 16.85 9.29
C TYR A 239 0.51 16.49 8.89
N SER A 240 -0.23 15.74 9.72
CA SER A 240 -1.67 15.51 9.55
C SER A 240 -2.51 16.72 9.96
N ARG A 241 -1.91 17.78 10.53
CA ARG A 241 -2.62 19.01 10.92
C ARG A 241 -2.52 20.07 9.81
N PRO A 242 -3.65 20.44 9.15
CA PRO A 242 -3.63 21.42 8.05
C PRO A 242 -2.95 22.74 8.39
N LEU A 243 -3.20 23.25 9.60
CA LEU A 243 -2.59 24.50 10.03
C LEU A 243 -1.07 24.39 10.18
N PHE A 244 -0.56 23.26 10.69
CA PHE A 244 0.89 23.08 10.80
C PHE A 244 1.56 23.07 9.42
N LEU A 245 0.99 22.34 8.45
CA LEU A 245 1.46 22.35 7.07
C LEU A 245 1.45 23.75 6.46
N ARG A 246 0.36 24.50 6.67
CA ARG A 246 0.26 25.90 6.23
C ARG A 246 1.39 26.75 6.80
N LEU A 247 1.57 26.74 8.12
CA LEU A 247 2.57 27.56 8.80
C LEU A 247 3.99 27.21 8.36
N MET A 248 4.27 25.92 8.19
CA MET A 248 5.56 25.46 7.70
C MET A 248 5.82 25.97 6.28
N CYS A 249 4.84 25.85 5.37
CA CYS A 249 4.96 26.32 4.00
C CYS A 249 5.10 27.85 3.91
N GLU A 250 4.30 28.61 4.66
CA GLU A 250 4.37 30.06 4.73
C GLU A 250 5.75 30.51 5.21
N GLY A 251 6.30 29.88 6.24
CA GLY A 251 7.63 30.23 6.77
C GLY A 251 8.79 30.00 5.81
N ILE A 252 8.61 29.25 4.71
CA ILE A 252 9.67 28.95 3.74
C ILE A 252 9.42 29.49 2.34
N LYS A 253 8.18 29.84 1.96
CA LYS A 253 7.83 30.25 0.59
C LYS A 253 8.65 31.44 0.08
N ASP A 254 8.98 32.40 0.96
CA ASP A 254 9.70 33.62 0.57
C ASP A 254 11.23 33.45 0.54
N LEU A 255 11.74 32.24 0.82
CA LEU A 255 13.17 31.92 0.68
C LEU A 255 13.53 31.65 -0.79
N GLY A 256 14.77 31.93 -1.19
CA GLY A 256 15.27 31.49 -2.49
C GLY A 256 15.25 29.96 -2.63
N LYS A 257 14.98 29.43 -3.84
CA LYS A 257 14.77 27.98 -4.11
C LYS A 257 15.86 27.05 -3.52
N ARG A 258 17.14 27.45 -3.52
CA ARG A 258 18.23 26.68 -2.89
C ARG A 258 18.09 26.61 -1.36
N SER A 259 17.67 27.71 -0.73
CA SER A 259 17.43 27.79 0.71
C SER A 259 16.16 27.05 1.13
N GLN A 260 15.10 27.10 0.30
CA GLN A 260 13.90 26.26 0.47
C GLN A 260 14.27 24.77 0.50
N LYS A 261 14.98 24.28 -0.53
CA LYS A 261 15.41 22.88 -0.61
C LYS A 261 16.27 22.46 0.60
N SER A 262 17.18 23.33 1.04
CA SER A 262 17.97 23.08 2.26
C SER A 262 17.09 22.99 3.50
N HIS A 263 16.17 23.94 3.70
CA HIS A 263 15.30 23.95 4.88
C HIS A 263 14.37 22.74 4.94
N LEU A 264 13.75 22.38 3.82
CA LEU A 264 12.90 21.20 3.73
C LEU A 264 13.70 19.92 4.02
N ARG A 265 14.95 19.82 3.52
CA ARG A 265 15.85 18.71 3.85
C ARG A 265 16.22 18.68 5.33
N ASP A 266 16.52 19.83 5.94
CA ASP A 266 16.87 19.93 7.37
C ASP A 266 15.67 19.53 8.25
N LEU A 267 14.44 19.87 7.85
CA LEU A 267 13.21 19.48 8.54
C LEU A 267 12.94 17.98 8.39
N ALA A 268 13.01 17.44 7.17
CA ALA A 268 12.82 16.01 6.90
C ALA A 268 13.87 15.13 7.61
N SER A 269 15.11 15.61 7.71
CA SER A 269 16.20 14.92 8.42
C SER A 269 16.19 15.13 9.94
N GLY A 270 15.29 15.98 10.47
CA GLY A 270 15.23 16.31 11.90
C GLY A 270 16.37 17.19 12.41
N GLN A 271 17.23 17.74 11.53
CA GLN A 271 18.29 18.67 11.91
C GLN A 271 17.75 19.98 12.48
N LYS A 272 16.53 20.38 12.09
CA LYS A 272 15.81 21.50 12.70
C LYS A 272 14.64 20.96 13.52
N SER A 273 14.59 21.32 14.80
CA SER A 273 13.49 20.93 15.68
C SER A 273 12.20 21.68 15.31
N MET A 274 11.06 21.13 15.72
CA MET A 274 9.74 21.78 15.69
C MET A 274 9.80 23.23 16.19
N THR A 275 10.63 23.48 17.20
CA THR A 275 10.84 24.80 17.79
C THR A 275 11.39 25.83 16.81
N TYR A 276 12.18 25.42 15.81
CA TYR A 276 12.67 26.32 14.77
C TYR A 276 11.53 26.82 13.87
N VAL A 277 10.62 25.93 13.47
CA VAL A 277 9.45 26.27 12.64
C VAL A 277 8.54 27.23 13.41
N LEU A 278 8.25 26.91 14.67
CA LEU A 278 7.36 27.71 15.51
C LEU A 278 7.97 29.05 15.92
N GLU A 279 9.27 29.10 16.21
CA GLU A 279 9.99 30.35 16.48
C GLU A 279 9.96 31.28 15.27
N ARG A 280 10.13 30.73 14.06
CA ARG A 280 10.05 31.52 12.83
C ARG A 280 8.65 32.06 12.60
N PHE A 281 7.63 31.22 12.77
CA PHE A 281 6.23 31.63 12.69
C PHE A 281 5.92 32.80 13.63
N VAL A 282 6.29 32.68 14.92
CA VAL A 282 6.03 33.76 15.90
C VAL A 282 6.75 35.05 15.53
N LYS A 283 7.97 34.96 14.99
CA LYS A 283 8.73 36.14 14.56
C LYS A 283 8.11 36.82 13.33
N GLU A 284 7.53 36.04 12.43
CA GLU A 284 6.91 36.53 11.19
C GLU A 284 5.54 37.15 11.46
N VAL A 285 4.65 36.42 12.13
CA VAL A 285 3.32 36.91 12.52
C VAL A 285 3.42 38.03 13.55
N GLY A 286 4.40 37.96 14.45
CA GLY A 286 4.69 39.02 15.41
C GLY A 286 5.06 40.33 14.74
N GLU A 287 5.62 40.32 13.52
CA GLU A 287 6.03 41.54 12.82
C GLU A 287 4.85 42.45 12.49
N GLU A 288 3.68 41.89 12.17
CA GLU A 288 2.46 42.66 11.91
C GLU A 288 1.95 43.36 13.18
N VAL A 289 1.93 42.63 14.30
CA VAL A 289 1.55 43.17 15.62
C VAL A 289 2.56 44.24 16.06
N GLU A 290 3.85 43.98 15.85
CA GLU A 290 4.93 44.90 16.22
C GLU A 290 4.83 46.23 15.46
N LYS A 291 4.52 46.18 14.16
CA LYS A 291 4.27 47.36 13.33
C LYS A 291 2.99 48.09 13.72
N ALA A 292 1.89 47.36 13.94
CA ALA A 292 0.58 47.95 14.26
C ALA A 292 0.60 48.77 15.56
N HIS A 293 1.40 48.33 16.55
CA HIS A 293 1.53 48.98 17.85
C HIS A 293 2.84 49.78 18.03
N ASN A 294 3.65 49.91 16.98
CA ASN A 294 4.93 50.63 16.99
C ASN A 294 5.88 50.21 18.14
N ILE A 295 5.98 48.90 18.39
CA ILE A 295 6.88 48.30 19.38
C ILE A 295 8.14 47.74 18.72
N SER A 296 9.20 47.52 19.51
CA SER A 296 10.50 47.05 18.99
C SER A 296 10.40 45.70 18.25
N LYS A 297 11.25 45.52 17.24
CA LYS A 297 11.35 44.26 16.52
C LYS A 297 11.65 43.10 17.48
N LEU A 298 10.98 41.96 17.31
CA LEU A 298 11.04 40.77 18.16
C LEU A 298 10.41 40.94 19.56
N SER A 299 9.72 42.05 19.85
CA SER A 299 9.01 42.23 21.12
C SER A 299 7.99 41.13 21.38
N CYS A 300 7.22 40.70 20.38
CA CYS A 300 6.25 39.61 20.55
C CYS A 300 6.93 38.29 20.96
N TRP A 301 8.06 37.97 20.32
CA TRP A 301 8.86 36.81 20.69
C TRP A 301 9.41 36.89 22.11
N HIS A 302 9.90 38.06 22.52
CA HIS A 302 10.42 38.29 23.87
C HIS A 302 9.33 38.24 24.94
N ILE A 303 8.12 38.74 24.65
CA ILE A 303 6.95 38.61 25.52
C ILE A 303 6.64 37.13 25.75
N MET A 304 6.55 36.33 24.69
CA MET A 304 6.18 34.91 24.80
C MET A 304 7.27 34.08 25.50
N LYS A 305 8.53 34.19 25.06
CA LYS A 305 9.65 33.38 25.56
C LYS A 305 10.17 33.83 26.91
N GLY A 306 10.25 35.14 27.15
CA GLY A 306 11.02 35.73 28.23
C GLY A 306 12.54 35.75 27.99
N ASP A 307 13.27 36.28 28.96
CA ASP A 307 14.73 36.32 29.04
C ASP A 307 15.18 36.27 30.50
N PRO A 308 15.23 35.06 31.11
CA PRO A 308 15.48 34.89 32.54
C PRO A 308 16.84 35.44 32.98
N ARG A 309 17.84 35.41 32.09
CA ARG A 309 19.19 35.92 32.35
C ARG A 309 19.21 37.44 32.52
N ASN A 310 18.24 38.13 31.93
CA ASN A 310 18.04 39.58 32.04
C ASN A 310 16.83 39.93 32.93
N GLY A 311 16.36 38.99 33.77
CA GLY A 311 15.30 39.21 34.75
C GLY A 311 13.88 39.30 34.17
N ARG A 312 13.66 38.89 32.91
CA ARG A 312 12.34 38.88 32.27
C ARG A 312 11.77 37.46 32.27
N ALA A 313 10.67 37.24 32.98
CA ALA A 313 10.04 35.93 33.03
C ALA A 313 9.41 35.56 31.68
N GLY A 314 8.72 36.51 31.05
CA GLY A 314 7.88 36.26 29.87
C GLY A 314 6.69 35.37 30.20
N LEU A 315 5.79 35.19 29.23
CA LEU A 315 4.61 34.35 29.40
C LEU A 315 4.98 32.90 29.74
N ALA A 316 5.99 32.35 29.07
CA ALA A 316 6.51 31.01 29.36
C ALA A 316 7.07 30.88 30.79
N GLY A 317 7.69 31.93 31.33
CA GLY A 317 8.16 31.94 32.72
C GLY A 317 7.04 31.97 33.74
N VAL A 318 5.95 32.68 33.46
CA VAL A 318 4.75 32.66 34.30
C VAL A 318 4.14 31.25 34.31
N LEU A 319 3.95 30.64 33.13
CA LEU A 319 3.45 29.26 33.00
C LEU A 319 4.34 28.27 33.78
N ALA A 320 5.67 28.39 33.64
CA ALA A 320 6.65 27.56 34.35
C ALA A 320 6.58 27.71 35.88
N ARG A 321 6.42 28.96 36.37
CA ARG A 321 6.39 29.26 37.81
C ARG A 321 5.14 28.70 38.47
N GLU A 322 4.00 28.92 37.82
CA GLU A 322 2.67 28.58 38.34
C GLU A 322 2.25 27.14 38.04
N ARG A 323 3.03 26.39 37.23
CA ARG A 323 2.80 24.98 36.87
C ARG A 323 1.40 24.74 36.30
N ARG A 324 1.07 25.52 35.27
CA ARG A 324 -0.20 25.43 34.55
C ARG A 324 0.00 25.83 33.09
N GLU A 325 -0.97 25.45 32.26
CA GLU A 325 -0.95 25.68 30.81
C GLU A 325 -1.67 26.97 30.38
N TRP A 326 -2.10 27.80 31.34
CA TRP A 326 -2.89 28.99 31.10
C TRP A 326 -2.40 30.19 31.92
N LEU A 327 -2.72 31.37 31.42
CA LEU A 327 -2.38 32.69 31.94
C LEU A 327 -3.67 33.43 32.28
N SER A 328 -3.70 34.16 33.39
CA SER A 328 -4.75 35.15 33.59
C SER A 328 -4.50 36.38 32.72
N TRP A 329 -5.55 37.18 32.52
CA TRP A 329 -5.44 38.42 31.75
C TRP A 329 -4.43 39.39 32.37
N ASP A 330 -4.42 39.51 33.70
CA ASP A 330 -3.52 40.40 34.43
C ASP A 330 -2.06 39.99 34.29
N GLU A 331 -1.78 38.69 34.22
CA GLU A 331 -0.42 38.17 34.03
C GLU A 331 0.11 38.45 32.63
N ALA A 332 -0.72 38.26 31.61
CA ALA A 332 -0.37 38.60 30.25
C ALA A 332 -0.12 40.11 30.09
N LEU A 333 -0.99 40.94 30.68
CA LEU A 333 -0.82 42.40 30.72
C LEU A 333 0.49 42.78 31.43
N GLY A 334 0.81 42.12 32.54
CA GLY A 334 2.06 42.32 33.28
C GLY A 334 3.29 42.13 32.41
N GLU A 335 3.38 41.00 31.70
CA GLU A 335 4.54 40.68 30.86
C GLU A 335 4.63 41.56 29.61
N VAL A 336 3.50 41.90 28.97
CA VAL A 336 3.48 42.84 27.83
C VAL A 336 4.02 44.20 28.26
N ARG A 337 3.55 44.72 29.40
CA ARG A 337 4.02 46.01 29.94
C ARG A 337 5.49 45.96 30.35
N ALA A 338 5.94 44.86 30.94
CA ALA A 338 7.34 44.68 31.30
C ALA A 338 8.26 44.67 30.07
N CYS A 339 7.79 44.14 28.94
CA CYS A 339 8.60 44.06 27.72
C CYS A 339 8.53 45.32 26.84
N THR A 340 7.40 46.04 26.83
CA THR A 340 7.13 47.16 25.90
C THR A 340 7.07 48.53 26.55
N ALA A 341 6.97 48.60 27.87
CA ALA A 341 6.68 49.82 28.63
C ALA A 341 5.32 50.49 28.27
N ALA A 342 4.40 49.75 27.64
CA ALA A 342 3.07 50.23 27.28
C ALA A 342 2.20 50.61 28.50
N THR A 343 1.26 51.54 28.30
CA THR A 343 0.18 51.81 29.25
C THR A 343 -0.82 50.65 29.30
N LEU A 344 -1.73 50.63 30.30
CA LEU A 344 -2.74 49.56 30.42
C LEU A 344 -3.63 49.41 29.17
N PRO A 345 -4.20 50.49 28.59
CA PRO A 345 -5.00 50.38 27.36
C PRO A 345 -4.18 49.87 26.16
N GLU A 346 -2.95 50.35 25.99
CA GLU A 346 -2.06 49.92 24.92
C GLU A 346 -1.66 48.45 25.06
N ALA A 347 -1.35 47.99 26.27
CA ALA A 347 -1.03 46.59 26.54
C ALA A 347 -2.24 45.67 26.27
N SER A 348 -3.45 46.11 26.60
CA SER A 348 -4.67 45.36 26.25
C SER A 348 -4.85 45.26 24.75
N ALA A 349 -4.67 46.36 24.01
CA ALA A 349 -4.76 46.37 22.56
C ALA A 349 -3.69 45.47 21.89
N ILE A 350 -2.47 45.43 22.44
CA ILE A 350 -1.43 44.51 21.98
C ILE A 350 -1.86 43.06 22.18
N ILE A 351 -2.42 42.69 23.35
CA ILE A 351 -2.89 41.32 23.61
C ILE A 351 -4.02 40.95 22.64
N ASP A 352 -4.96 41.84 22.38
CA ASP A 352 -6.05 41.57 21.42
C ASP A 352 -5.54 41.43 19.98
N SER A 353 -4.53 42.20 19.58
CA SER A 353 -3.85 41.97 18.30
C SER A 353 -3.06 40.68 18.28
N MET A 354 -2.38 40.29 19.37
CA MET A 354 -1.71 38.99 19.48
C MET A 354 -2.72 37.84 19.39
N LYS A 355 -3.93 37.97 19.96
CA LYS A 355 -5.01 36.99 19.80
C LYS A 355 -5.49 36.90 18.36
N THR A 356 -5.73 38.05 17.73
CA THR A 356 -6.19 38.13 16.34
C THR A 356 -5.16 37.53 15.39
N ALA A 357 -3.87 37.77 15.64
CA ALA A 357 -2.75 37.21 14.89
C ALA A 357 -2.50 35.72 15.20
N GLY A 358 -3.18 35.13 16.19
CA GLY A 358 -3.00 33.73 16.59
C GLY A 358 -1.75 33.44 17.42
N LEU A 359 -1.10 34.47 17.97
CA LEU A 359 0.02 34.35 18.92
C LEU A 359 -0.43 34.04 20.34
N LEU A 360 -1.72 34.25 20.65
CA LEU A 360 -2.38 33.88 21.90
C LEU A 360 -3.77 33.34 21.59
N ILE A 361 -4.24 32.39 22.41
CA ILE A 361 -5.57 31.83 22.28
C ILE A 361 -6.35 32.12 23.56
N GLY A 362 -7.54 32.68 23.43
CA GLY A 362 -8.49 32.79 24.54
C GLY A 362 -9.09 31.42 24.85
N HIS A 363 -9.00 30.98 26.09
CA HIS A 363 -9.58 29.74 26.61
C HIS A 363 -10.54 30.07 27.76
N SER A 364 -11.41 29.14 28.15
CA SER A 364 -12.14 29.26 29.43
C SER A 364 -11.92 28.03 30.28
N ARG A 365 -11.79 28.24 31.58
CA ARG A 365 -11.54 27.20 32.57
C ARG A 365 -12.61 27.25 33.65
N TYR A 366 -13.13 26.09 34.03
CA TYR A 366 -14.03 25.99 35.17
C TYR A 366 -13.24 26.07 36.47
N GLN A 367 -13.56 27.05 37.31
CA GLN A 367 -12.93 27.28 38.61
C GLN A 367 -13.98 27.83 39.59
N ASP A 368 -14.02 27.31 40.81
CA ASP A 368 -14.88 27.79 41.91
C ASP A 368 -16.37 27.96 41.57
N GLY A 369 -16.92 27.07 40.74
CA GLY A 369 -18.34 27.10 40.35
C GLY A 369 -18.67 27.96 39.13
N GLY A 370 -17.67 28.58 38.50
CA GLY A 370 -17.83 29.44 37.32
C GLY A 370 -16.77 29.20 36.25
N TYR A 371 -17.01 29.72 35.05
CA TYR A 371 -16.05 29.71 33.96
C TYR A 371 -15.27 31.04 33.96
N VAL A 372 -13.95 30.98 33.92
CA VAL A 372 -13.06 32.15 33.91
C VAL A 372 -12.29 32.18 32.60
N ASP A 373 -12.16 33.37 32.03
CA ASP A 373 -11.39 33.58 30.81
C ASP A 373 -9.90 33.61 31.08
N VAL A 374 -9.18 32.81 30.30
CA VAL A 374 -7.74 32.63 30.43
C VAL A 374 -7.10 32.69 29.06
N LEU A 375 -5.81 32.92 29.03
CA LEU A 375 -4.99 32.93 27.82
C LEU A 375 -4.10 31.69 27.79
N VAL A 376 -3.93 31.10 26.62
CA VAL A 376 -2.97 30.01 26.40
C VAL A 376 -2.08 30.35 25.20
N LEU A 377 -0.87 29.81 25.19
CA LEU A 377 0.01 29.91 24.02
C LEU A 377 -0.53 29.01 22.88
N PRO A 378 -0.35 29.40 21.61
CA PRO A 378 -0.78 28.60 20.47
C PRO A 378 0.07 27.33 20.39
N TYR A 379 -0.57 26.20 20.05
CA TYR A 379 0.05 24.87 19.94
C TYR A 379 0.65 24.38 21.28
N GLN A 380 0.04 23.39 21.93
CA GLN A 380 0.46 22.93 23.26
C GLN A 380 1.95 22.58 23.32
N ARG A 381 2.47 21.84 22.33
CA ARG A 381 3.90 21.51 22.26
C ARG A 381 4.80 22.74 22.14
N PHE A 382 4.35 23.81 21.48
CA PHE A 382 5.13 25.05 21.42
C PHE A 382 5.26 25.67 22.81
N SER A 383 4.14 25.74 23.54
CA SER A 383 4.09 26.17 24.92
C SER A 383 5.05 25.34 25.78
N ASP A 384 4.95 24.02 25.68
CA ASP A 384 5.80 23.07 26.42
C ASP A 384 7.28 23.29 26.14
N HIS A 385 7.67 23.51 24.89
CA HIS A 385 9.06 23.81 24.52
C HIS A 385 9.54 25.15 25.06
N LEU A 386 8.71 26.20 25.05
CA LEU A 386 9.09 27.48 25.63
C LEU A 386 9.23 27.39 27.16
N VAL A 387 8.30 26.71 27.83
CA VAL A 387 8.33 26.45 29.28
C VAL A 387 9.55 25.60 29.64
N ALA A 388 9.82 24.51 28.93
CA ALA A 388 10.98 23.65 29.15
C ALA A 388 12.29 24.42 28.97
N ARG A 389 12.42 25.27 27.94
CA ARG A 389 13.60 26.13 27.74
C ARG A 389 13.80 27.10 28.90
N HIS A 390 12.71 27.74 29.36
CA HIS A 390 12.76 28.61 30.53
C HIS A 390 13.24 27.85 31.77
N LEU A 391 12.68 26.67 32.05
CA LEU A 391 13.06 25.83 33.18
C LEU A 391 14.53 25.39 33.11
N LEU A 392 15.02 24.98 31.94
CA LEU A 392 16.41 24.61 31.73
C LEU A 392 17.35 25.81 31.89
N ASP A 393 16.99 26.98 31.37
CA ASP A 393 17.81 28.20 31.49
C ASP A 393 17.89 28.73 32.93
N ALA A 394 16.80 28.58 33.70
CA ALA A 394 16.71 29.07 35.07
C ALA A 394 17.26 28.09 36.13
N HIS A 395 17.18 26.77 35.88
CA HIS A 395 17.38 25.76 36.92
C HIS A 395 18.40 24.66 36.60
N LEU A 396 18.89 24.52 35.37
CA LEU A 396 19.88 23.48 35.04
C LEU A 396 21.31 23.95 35.33
N ASP A 397 22.04 23.20 36.16
CA ASP A 397 23.47 23.40 36.42
C ASP A 397 24.32 22.29 35.79
N THR A 398 24.99 22.61 34.68
CA THR A 398 25.83 21.69 33.90
C THR A 398 27.32 21.73 34.28
N THR A 399 27.67 22.24 35.47
CA THR A 399 29.08 22.32 35.90
C THR A 399 29.71 20.95 36.16
N SER A 400 28.93 20.00 36.68
CA SER A 400 29.32 18.60 36.88
C SER A 400 28.11 17.66 36.92
N GLU A 401 28.34 16.36 36.71
CA GLU A 401 27.27 15.33 36.74
C GLU A 401 26.47 15.38 38.07
N ALA A 402 27.15 15.53 39.21
CA ALA A 402 26.52 15.58 40.52
C ALA A 402 25.63 16.82 40.73
N ARG A 403 25.92 17.93 40.03
CA ARG A 403 25.08 19.13 40.04
C ARG A 403 23.84 18.93 39.18
N VAL A 404 23.99 18.37 37.98
CA VAL A 404 22.87 18.00 37.11
C VAL A 404 21.91 17.05 37.84
N ARG A 405 22.42 16.00 38.49
CA ARG A 405 21.60 15.04 39.24
C ARG A 405 20.76 15.71 40.34
N ARG A 406 21.33 16.69 41.05
CA ARG A 406 20.60 17.45 42.07
C ARG A 406 19.45 18.26 41.49
N CYS A 407 19.58 18.78 40.27
CA CYS A 407 18.52 19.57 39.62
C CYS A 407 17.21 18.78 39.43
N PHE A 408 17.27 17.44 39.35
CA PHE A 408 16.11 16.56 39.16
C PHE A 408 15.61 15.90 40.45
N TYR A 409 16.04 16.35 41.62
CA TYR A 409 15.46 15.92 42.89
C TYR A 409 14.02 16.41 43.05
N LYS A 410 13.23 15.70 43.86
CA LYS A 410 11.78 15.91 43.97
C LYS A 410 11.36 17.32 44.38
N ASP A 411 12.21 17.98 45.15
CA ASP A 411 12.04 19.32 45.71
C ASP A 411 12.55 20.42 44.78
N GLN A 412 13.18 20.04 43.67
CA GLN A 412 13.71 20.97 42.67
C GLN A 412 12.71 21.14 41.52
N ARG A 413 12.73 22.32 40.88
CA ARG A 413 11.75 22.69 39.84
C ARG A 413 11.77 21.74 38.63
N LEU A 414 12.94 21.35 38.15
CA LEU A 414 13.06 20.39 37.04
C LEU A 414 12.61 18.97 37.45
N GLY A 415 12.88 18.56 38.70
CA GLY A 415 12.40 17.27 39.21
C GLY A 415 10.89 17.21 39.40
N ALA A 416 10.22 18.33 39.74
CA ALA A 416 8.78 18.38 39.97
C ALA A 416 7.92 18.00 38.74
N VAL A 417 8.44 18.23 37.53
CA VAL A 417 7.78 17.87 36.26
C VAL A 417 7.60 16.35 36.11
N PHE A 418 8.53 15.56 36.64
CA PHE A 418 8.53 14.09 36.55
C PHE A 418 7.87 13.42 37.77
N VAL A 419 6.97 14.13 38.45
CA VAL A 419 6.05 13.52 39.42
C VAL A 419 4.96 12.81 38.63
N VAL A 420 4.59 11.61 39.03
CA VAL A 420 3.49 10.86 38.39
C VAL A 420 2.16 11.21 39.02
N ASP A 421 1.09 11.03 38.26
CA ASP A 421 -0.28 11.13 38.75
C ASP A 421 -0.58 10.08 39.85
N ASP A 422 -1.74 10.21 40.50
CA ASP A 422 -2.14 9.32 41.61
C ASP A 422 -2.25 7.84 41.18
N TRP A 423 -2.39 7.58 39.88
CA TRP A 423 -2.50 6.25 39.29
C TRP A 423 -1.15 5.69 38.80
N GLY A 424 -0.08 6.51 38.79
CA GLY A 424 1.25 6.14 38.33
C GLY A 424 1.34 5.85 36.82
N ARG A 425 0.39 6.35 36.03
CA ARG A 425 0.26 6.05 34.59
C ARG A 425 0.97 7.10 33.72
N GLU A 426 0.91 8.36 34.13
CA GLU A 426 1.45 9.49 33.37
C GLU A 426 2.23 10.43 34.28
N PHE A 427 3.10 11.26 33.70
CA PHE A 427 3.65 12.40 34.42
C PHE A 427 2.57 13.45 34.63
N ALA A 428 2.65 14.21 35.73
CA ALA A 428 1.73 15.30 36.03
C ALA A 428 1.81 16.45 34.99
N GLU A 429 2.94 16.57 34.30
CA GLU A 429 3.20 17.57 33.25
C GLU A 429 3.85 16.88 32.02
N PRO A 430 3.11 16.02 31.29
CA PRO A 430 3.70 15.11 30.30
C PRO A 430 4.26 15.85 29.07
N GLY A 431 3.59 16.92 28.63
CA GLY A 431 4.08 17.78 27.53
C GLY A 431 5.40 18.46 27.86
N ILE A 432 5.50 19.08 29.04
CA ILE A 432 6.74 19.70 29.53
C ILE A 432 7.82 18.63 29.76
N ALA A 433 7.47 17.46 30.29
CA ALA A 433 8.41 16.35 30.43
C ALA A 433 9.01 15.96 29.06
N SER A 434 8.19 15.93 28.00
CA SER A 434 8.64 15.58 26.65
C SER A 434 9.57 16.64 26.11
N ALA A 435 9.18 17.90 26.21
CA ALA A 435 9.99 19.03 25.79
C ALA A 435 11.34 19.09 26.54
N LEU A 436 11.36 18.81 27.84
CA LEU A 436 12.60 18.69 28.63
C LEU A 436 13.46 17.55 28.12
N MET A 437 12.90 16.36 27.88
CA MET A 437 13.65 15.23 27.35
C MET A 437 14.23 15.51 25.95
N ILE A 438 13.51 16.25 25.10
CA ILE A 438 13.98 16.66 23.76
C ILE A 438 15.16 17.63 23.85
N GLU A 439 15.07 18.66 24.69
CA GLU A 439 16.06 19.74 24.75
C GLU A 439 17.29 19.38 25.60
N PHE A 440 17.14 18.50 26.60
CA PHE A 440 18.17 18.20 27.59
C PHE A 440 19.51 17.70 27.01
N PRO A 441 19.55 16.73 26.07
CA PRO A 441 20.81 16.23 25.51
C PRO A 441 21.70 17.34 24.93
N GLU A 442 21.11 18.31 24.23
CA GLU A 442 21.84 19.45 23.67
C GLU A 442 22.33 20.41 24.76
N ARG A 443 21.60 20.55 25.87
CA ARG A 443 22.04 21.38 27.02
C ARG A 443 23.25 20.79 27.73
N VAL A 444 23.31 19.46 27.85
CA VAL A 444 24.41 18.78 28.54
C VAL A 444 25.55 18.35 27.64
N ARG A 445 25.42 18.47 26.31
CA ARG A 445 26.40 18.01 25.32
C ARG A 445 27.84 18.40 25.64
N ARG A 446 28.09 19.67 25.94
CA ARG A 446 29.45 20.15 26.29
C ARG A 446 30.03 19.49 27.55
N MET A 447 29.19 19.18 28.53
CA MET A 447 29.60 18.45 29.74
C MET A 447 29.83 16.97 29.43
N ALA A 448 28.92 16.36 28.66
CA ALA A 448 29.02 14.96 28.24
C ALA A 448 30.30 14.69 27.43
N GLU A 449 30.63 15.56 26.46
CA GLU A 449 31.85 15.49 25.65
C GLU A 449 33.13 15.66 26.48
N ARG A 450 33.09 16.53 27.50
CA ARG A 450 34.25 16.83 28.37
C ARG A 450 34.52 15.72 29.39
N ASP A 451 33.47 15.22 30.03
CA ASP A 451 33.58 14.39 31.23
C ASP A 451 33.17 12.93 31.00
N GLY A 452 32.66 12.58 29.81
CA GLY A 452 32.06 11.26 29.53
C GLY A 452 30.76 11.02 30.29
N ALA A 453 30.07 12.11 30.70
CA ALA A 453 28.83 12.03 31.46
C ALA A 453 27.63 11.63 30.58
N PRO A 454 26.62 10.94 31.13
CA PRO A 454 25.43 10.55 30.37
C PRO A 454 24.68 11.74 29.76
N ALA A 455 24.23 11.62 28.51
CA ALA A 455 23.49 12.69 27.84
C ALA A 455 21.96 12.60 28.03
N GLU A 456 21.44 11.45 28.48
CA GLU A 456 20.00 11.20 28.60
C GLU A 456 19.43 11.59 29.97
N LEU A 457 18.37 12.40 29.95
CA LEU A 457 17.70 12.92 31.16
C LEU A 457 17.25 11.80 32.11
N LEU A 458 16.78 10.68 31.54
CA LEU A 458 16.30 9.51 32.29
C LEU A 458 17.35 8.97 33.29
N VAL A 459 18.64 9.13 32.98
CA VAL A 459 19.76 8.68 33.84
C VAL A 459 19.88 9.53 35.11
N TYR A 460 19.39 10.77 35.07
CA TYR A 460 19.42 11.73 36.17
C TYR A 460 18.18 11.68 37.06
N LEU A 461 17.07 11.12 36.57
CA LEU A 461 15.86 10.95 37.37
C LEU A 461 16.08 9.96 38.55
N PRO A 462 15.46 10.20 39.72
CA PRO A 462 15.40 9.22 40.82
C PRO A 462 14.87 7.87 40.34
N LYS A 463 15.37 6.75 40.89
CA LYS A 463 15.00 5.39 40.42
C LYS A 463 13.50 5.13 40.50
N GLU A 464 12.86 5.67 41.53
CA GLU A 464 11.43 5.54 41.81
C GLU A 464 10.55 6.23 40.75
N ARG A 465 11.14 7.09 39.91
CA ARG A 465 10.47 7.87 38.86
C ARG A 465 10.76 7.38 37.45
N ARG A 466 11.59 6.34 37.30
CA ARG A 466 11.92 5.73 35.99
C ARG A 466 10.89 4.66 35.62
N LEU A 467 9.61 5.00 35.76
CA LEU A 467 8.51 4.10 35.45
C LEU A 467 8.37 3.99 33.93
N VAL A 468 8.24 2.77 33.41
CA VAL A 468 8.24 2.51 31.95
C VAL A 468 7.09 3.24 31.27
N HIS A 469 5.86 3.10 31.78
CA HIS A 469 4.66 3.63 31.12
C HIS A 469 4.69 5.17 30.94
N PRO A 470 4.89 6.00 31.99
CA PRO A 470 5.01 7.46 31.81
C PRO A 470 6.19 7.91 30.95
N VAL A 471 7.32 7.19 31.02
CA VAL A 471 8.55 7.58 30.31
C VAL A 471 8.45 7.29 28.82
N VAL A 472 7.86 6.15 28.44
CA VAL A 472 7.85 5.68 27.05
C VAL A 472 7.18 6.68 26.13
N ASP A 473 5.99 7.15 26.48
CA ASP A 473 5.17 8.02 25.62
C ASP A 473 5.93 9.31 25.32
N VAL A 474 6.39 9.93 26.40
CA VAL A 474 7.14 11.19 26.43
C VAL A 474 8.49 11.07 25.72
N PHE A 475 9.19 9.95 25.90
CA PHE A 475 10.50 9.70 25.29
C PHE A 475 10.39 9.45 23.79
N LEU A 476 9.51 8.53 23.38
CA LEU A 476 9.37 8.10 21.99
C LEU A 476 8.89 9.22 21.08
N GLU A 477 7.86 9.98 21.49
CA GLU A 477 7.39 11.15 20.74
C GLU A 477 8.51 12.17 20.52
N GLY A 478 9.36 12.35 21.53
CA GLY A 478 10.47 13.29 21.48
C GLY A 478 11.58 12.89 20.51
N LEU A 479 11.74 11.62 20.17
CA LEU A 479 12.84 11.17 19.30
C LEU A 479 12.74 11.73 17.89
N TYR A 480 11.54 11.94 17.35
CA TYR A 480 11.35 12.55 16.04
C TYR A 480 11.91 13.97 15.96
N TRP A 481 11.89 14.70 17.08
CA TRP A 481 12.14 16.15 17.09
C TRP A 481 13.54 16.54 17.58
N ARG A 482 14.34 15.55 17.98
CA ARG A 482 15.73 15.74 18.38
C ARG A 482 16.67 15.75 17.17
N PRO A 483 17.73 16.58 17.17
CA PRO A 483 18.75 16.51 16.14
C PRO A 483 19.48 15.17 16.20
N SER A 484 19.88 14.61 15.05
CA SER A 484 20.59 13.32 15.00
C SER A 484 21.89 13.31 15.81
N SER A 485 22.52 14.48 15.98
CA SER A 485 23.72 14.67 16.80
C SER A 485 23.50 14.43 18.30
N SER A 486 22.26 14.48 18.79
CA SER A 486 21.97 14.28 20.21
C SER A 486 21.74 12.81 20.60
N PHE A 487 21.75 11.89 19.64
CA PHE A 487 21.57 10.46 19.90
C PHE A 487 22.90 9.83 20.30
N GLY A 488 22.99 9.41 21.55
CA GLY A 488 24.18 8.78 22.15
C GLY A 488 24.03 7.28 22.39
N PRO A 489 25.07 6.62 22.92
CA PRO A 489 25.02 5.22 23.36
C PRO A 489 23.88 4.94 24.33
N GLU A 490 23.57 5.87 25.24
CA GLU A 490 22.48 5.75 26.21
C GLU A 490 21.11 5.75 25.52
N THR A 491 20.90 6.60 24.51
CA THR A 491 19.66 6.63 23.73
C THR A 491 19.41 5.28 23.07
N LYS A 492 20.45 4.72 22.43
CA LYS A 492 20.41 3.40 21.80
C LYS A 492 20.14 2.30 22.84
N TRP A 493 20.77 2.37 24.00
CA TRP A 493 20.52 1.44 25.10
C TRP A 493 19.07 1.49 25.59
N ILE A 494 18.46 2.68 25.75
CA ILE A 494 17.06 2.84 26.14
C ILE A 494 16.15 2.22 25.08
N VAL A 495 16.36 2.53 23.80
CA VAL A 495 15.56 1.96 22.70
C VAL A 495 15.68 0.44 22.66
N GLU A 496 16.88 -0.11 22.77
CA GLU A 496 17.08 -1.56 22.87
C GLU A 496 16.43 -2.18 24.10
N PHE A 497 16.49 -1.50 25.24
CA PHE A 497 15.83 -1.93 26.47
C PHE A 497 14.32 -2.01 26.28
N LEU A 498 13.70 -1.00 25.66
CA LEU A 498 12.28 -0.98 25.35
C LEU A 498 11.89 -2.07 24.33
N LEU A 499 12.73 -2.33 23.33
CA LEU A 499 12.48 -3.41 22.37
C LEU A 499 12.62 -4.81 22.97
N ARG A 500 13.39 -5.00 24.04
CA ARG A 500 13.53 -6.30 24.74
C ARG A 500 12.39 -6.58 25.73
N ARG A 501 11.41 -5.68 25.83
CA ARG A 501 10.24 -5.81 26.71
C ARG A 501 9.25 -6.83 26.15
N PRO A 502 8.60 -7.67 26.98
CA PRO A 502 7.64 -8.68 26.53
C PRO A 502 6.33 -8.09 25.98
N GLU A 503 5.98 -6.85 26.35
CA GLU A 503 4.75 -6.16 25.92
C GLU A 503 4.78 -5.86 24.40
N LYS A 504 3.87 -6.45 23.60
CA LYS A 504 3.87 -6.35 22.13
C LYS A 504 3.57 -4.93 21.66
N GLU A 505 2.56 -4.30 22.26
CA GLU A 505 2.08 -2.96 21.93
C GLU A 505 3.18 -1.93 22.16
N LEU A 506 3.96 -2.07 23.24
CA LEU A 506 5.12 -1.24 23.50
C LEU A 506 6.18 -1.40 22.40
N ARG A 507 6.54 -2.63 22.04
CA ARG A 507 7.53 -2.87 20.97
C ARG A 507 7.07 -2.29 19.64
N SER A 508 5.79 -2.46 19.28
CA SER A 508 5.22 -1.89 18.06
C SER A 508 5.38 -0.37 18.01
N ARG A 509 5.06 0.33 19.11
CA ARG A 509 5.24 1.79 19.19
C ARG A 509 6.70 2.23 19.05
N VAL A 510 7.64 1.47 19.63
CA VAL A 510 9.07 1.75 19.47
C VAL A 510 9.50 1.53 18.02
N TYR A 511 9.03 0.45 17.39
CA TYR A 511 9.33 0.18 15.99
C TYR A 511 8.76 1.22 15.03
N GLU A 512 7.55 1.73 15.26
CA GLU A 512 6.99 2.86 14.49
C GLU A 512 7.96 4.05 14.50
N VAL A 513 8.46 4.43 15.68
CA VAL A 513 9.44 5.52 15.81
C VAL A 513 10.74 5.19 15.10
N VAL A 514 11.29 3.99 15.30
CA VAL A 514 12.52 3.56 14.65
C VAL A 514 12.39 3.58 13.13
N VAL A 515 11.27 3.12 12.56
CA VAL A 515 11.01 3.15 11.11
C VAL A 515 11.02 4.59 10.60
N GLY A 516 10.33 5.50 11.30
CA GLY A 516 10.29 6.90 10.89
C GLY A 516 11.65 7.60 10.99
N LEU A 517 12.49 7.20 11.94
CA LEU A 517 13.89 7.67 12.04
C LEU A 517 14.81 6.99 11.01
N ALA A 518 14.51 5.76 10.60
CA ALA A 518 15.34 4.97 9.71
C ALA A 518 15.46 5.57 8.30
N MET A 519 14.47 6.36 7.89
CA MET A 519 14.47 7.14 6.64
C MET A 519 15.41 8.36 6.65
N ARG A 520 15.97 8.71 7.81
CA ARG A 520 16.85 9.88 7.96
C ARG A 520 18.30 9.52 7.68
N ASP A 521 18.91 10.31 6.82
CA ASP A 521 20.29 10.11 6.42
C ASP A 521 21.27 10.26 7.60
N GLY A 522 22.19 9.29 7.73
CA GLY A 522 23.20 9.26 8.80
C GLY A 522 22.67 9.15 10.23
N HIS A 523 21.40 8.78 10.44
CA HIS A 523 20.82 8.70 11.78
C HIS A 523 21.39 7.53 12.61
N PRO A 524 21.72 7.70 13.92
CA PRO A 524 22.28 6.62 14.75
C PRO A 524 21.35 5.41 14.96
N LEU A 525 20.04 5.66 14.91
CA LEU A 525 18.98 4.63 14.85
C LEU A 525 18.43 4.50 13.41
N GLY A 526 19.29 4.70 12.42
CA GLY A 526 18.95 4.69 10.99
C GLY A 526 18.69 3.28 10.44
N ALA A 527 18.40 3.19 9.14
CA ALA A 527 18.18 1.91 8.46
C ALA A 527 19.31 0.88 8.67
N GLY A 528 20.57 1.34 8.69
CA GLY A 528 21.74 0.49 8.96
C GLY A 528 21.73 -0.13 10.36
N TRP A 529 21.34 0.63 11.38
CA TRP A 529 21.23 0.09 12.73
C TRP A 529 20.11 -0.95 12.85
N LEU A 530 18.96 -0.68 12.22
CA LEU A 530 17.81 -1.57 12.27
C LEU A 530 18.11 -2.92 11.60
N ILE A 531 18.74 -2.92 10.42
CA ILE A 531 19.11 -4.17 9.74
C ILE A 531 20.13 -4.97 10.55
N ASP A 532 21.15 -4.33 11.14
CA ASP A 532 22.14 -5.00 11.99
C ASP A 532 21.49 -5.65 13.23
N ARG A 533 20.56 -4.93 13.87
CA ARG A 533 19.81 -5.45 15.01
C ARG A 533 19.00 -6.68 14.59
N LEU A 534 18.23 -6.59 13.52
CA LEU A 534 17.38 -7.70 13.05
C LEU A 534 18.19 -8.88 12.53
N ALA A 535 19.36 -8.65 11.93
CA ALA A 535 20.29 -9.69 11.50
C ALA A 535 20.92 -10.45 12.67
N SER A 536 21.06 -9.80 13.84
CA SER A 536 21.55 -10.46 15.05
C SER A 536 20.56 -11.43 15.70
N MET A 537 19.28 -11.35 15.33
CA MET A 537 18.21 -12.24 15.81
C MET A 537 18.14 -13.52 14.99
N SER A 538 17.80 -14.64 15.62
CA SER A 538 17.41 -15.83 14.88
C SER A 538 16.12 -15.58 14.10
N MET A 539 15.89 -16.33 13.02
CA MET A 539 14.69 -16.18 12.20
C MET A 539 13.39 -16.30 13.02
N PRO A 540 13.21 -17.27 13.95
CA PRO A 540 12.01 -17.33 14.77
C PRO A 540 11.84 -16.13 15.70
N GLU A 541 12.91 -15.64 16.33
CA GLU A 541 12.85 -14.47 17.21
C GLU A 541 12.45 -13.22 16.43
N ARG A 542 13.01 -13.03 15.23
CA ARG A 542 12.64 -11.95 14.32
C ARG A 542 11.20 -12.08 13.85
N ASP A 543 10.73 -13.30 13.62
CA ASP A 543 9.37 -13.56 13.18
C ASP A 543 8.31 -13.22 14.22
N VAL A 544 8.54 -13.54 15.50
CA VAL A 544 7.61 -13.22 16.60
C VAL A 544 7.65 -11.75 17.04
N GLU A 545 8.72 -11.02 16.67
CA GLU A 545 8.92 -9.64 17.07
C GLU A 545 8.70 -8.65 15.91
N TRP A 546 9.54 -8.69 14.89
CA TRP A 546 9.51 -7.76 13.76
C TRP A 546 8.47 -8.15 12.71
N SER A 547 8.43 -9.41 12.28
CA SER A 547 7.44 -9.83 11.26
C SER A 547 6.01 -9.69 11.78
N GLU A 548 5.79 -9.97 13.07
CA GLU A 548 4.50 -9.72 13.73
C GLU A 548 4.14 -8.24 13.81
N PHE A 549 5.11 -7.36 14.09
CA PHE A 549 4.91 -5.91 14.01
C PHE A 549 4.47 -5.50 12.60
N VAL A 550 5.18 -5.94 11.55
CA VAL A 550 4.83 -5.66 10.15
C VAL A 550 3.42 -6.18 9.80
N ARG A 551 3.08 -7.41 10.21
CA ARG A 551 1.78 -8.05 9.93
C ARG A 551 0.61 -7.37 10.64
N THR A 552 0.85 -6.75 11.79
CA THR A 552 -0.17 -6.07 12.60
C THR A 552 -0.05 -4.56 12.53
N ALA A 553 0.68 -4.04 11.54
CA ALA A 553 0.82 -2.62 11.32
C ALA A 553 -0.53 -2.02 10.93
N ASP A 554 -0.90 -0.94 11.63
CA ASP A 554 -2.13 -0.20 11.37
C ASP A 554 -2.05 0.53 10.00
N PRO A 555 -3.19 0.86 9.37
CA PRO A 555 -3.21 1.58 8.10
C PRO A 555 -2.46 2.93 8.12
N ASP A 556 -2.37 3.56 9.29
CA ASP A 556 -1.66 4.82 9.53
C ASP A 556 -0.18 4.64 9.89
N SER A 557 0.32 3.40 9.97
CA SER A 557 1.72 3.10 10.30
C SER A 557 2.72 3.69 9.31
N ASN A 558 3.93 3.96 9.81
CA ASN A 558 5.05 4.43 8.99
C ASN A 558 5.45 3.44 7.90
N LEU A 559 5.18 2.14 8.13
CA LEU A 559 5.41 1.08 7.15
C LEU A 559 4.48 1.19 5.94
N VAL A 560 3.17 1.37 6.20
CA VAL A 560 2.16 1.50 5.15
C VAL A 560 2.38 2.81 4.37
N ARG A 561 2.72 3.90 5.07
CA ARG A 561 3.09 5.19 4.48
C ARG A 561 4.32 5.07 3.57
N LEU A 562 5.35 4.34 3.99
CA LEU A 562 6.54 4.09 3.17
C LEU A 562 6.20 3.34 1.87
N LEU A 563 5.38 2.29 1.97
CA LEU A 563 4.95 1.53 0.78
C LEU A 563 4.11 2.39 -0.17
N ALA A 564 3.16 3.16 0.35
CA ALA A 564 2.33 4.04 -0.46
C ALA A 564 3.19 5.11 -1.17
N TRP A 565 4.15 5.72 -0.46
CA TRP A 565 5.12 6.63 -1.06
C TRP A 565 5.93 5.94 -2.17
N ALA A 566 6.48 4.76 -1.92
CA ALA A 566 7.31 4.05 -2.89
C ALA A 566 6.53 3.61 -4.13
N GLU A 567 5.22 3.42 -4.04
CA GLU A 567 4.37 3.05 -5.18
C GLU A 567 3.93 4.26 -6.02
N ARG A 568 3.87 5.47 -5.43
CA ARG A 568 3.34 6.69 -6.08
C ARG A 568 4.43 7.66 -6.57
N GLU A 569 5.60 7.67 -5.93
CA GLU A 569 6.66 8.65 -6.21
C GLU A 569 7.39 8.38 -7.53
N GLU A 570 7.76 9.46 -8.23
CA GLU A 570 8.66 9.37 -9.40
C GLU A 570 10.12 9.25 -8.94
N HIS A 571 10.56 8.02 -8.68
CA HIS A 571 11.88 7.73 -8.08
C HIS A 571 13.09 8.29 -8.83
N SER A 572 12.97 8.59 -10.12
CA SER A 572 14.03 9.26 -10.90
C SER A 572 14.39 10.65 -10.37
N LYS A 573 13.48 11.30 -9.62
CA LYS A 573 13.65 12.63 -9.00
C LYS A 573 14.08 12.56 -7.53
N VAL A 574 14.05 11.37 -6.93
CA VAL A 574 14.40 11.14 -5.52
C VAL A 574 15.91 11.06 -5.34
N ASP A 575 16.41 11.58 -4.20
CA ASP A 575 17.82 11.52 -3.84
C ASP A 575 18.27 10.06 -3.62
N ALA A 576 19.40 9.68 -4.19
CA ALA A 576 19.85 8.30 -4.19
C ALA A 576 20.15 7.74 -2.79
N GLU A 577 20.53 8.57 -1.80
CA GLU A 577 20.70 8.11 -0.42
C GLU A 577 19.36 7.84 0.27
N VAL A 578 18.34 8.67 0.00
CA VAL A 578 16.98 8.45 0.50
C VAL A 578 16.42 7.14 -0.07
N THR A 579 16.60 6.92 -1.38
CA THR A 579 16.22 5.67 -2.02
C THR A 579 16.93 4.46 -1.39
N ALA A 580 18.22 4.59 -1.03
CA ALA A 580 18.95 3.50 -0.37
C ALA A 580 18.35 3.15 1.01
N HIS A 581 18.00 4.15 1.83
CA HIS A 581 17.34 3.93 3.13
C HIS A 581 15.96 3.30 2.96
N ALA A 582 15.18 3.76 1.97
CA ALA A 582 13.87 3.19 1.65
C ALA A 582 13.97 1.73 1.19
N ILE A 583 14.95 1.39 0.34
CA ILE A 583 15.21 0.02 -0.13
C ILE A 583 15.55 -0.89 1.06
N ARG A 584 16.33 -0.41 2.04
CA ARG A 584 16.66 -1.21 3.23
C ARG A 584 15.43 -1.53 4.07
N ILE A 585 14.60 -0.53 4.37
CA ILE A 585 13.41 -0.70 5.23
C ILE A 585 12.35 -1.53 4.51
N THR A 586 11.92 -1.11 3.32
CA THR A 586 11.89 -1.94 2.10
C THR A 586 11.96 -3.45 2.27
N ALA A 587 13.19 -3.93 2.17
CA ALA A 587 13.55 -5.34 2.23
C ALA A 587 13.21 -5.99 3.59
N LEU A 588 13.22 -5.24 4.69
CA LEU A 588 12.85 -5.77 6.01
C LEU A 588 11.37 -6.13 6.11
N LEU A 589 10.50 -5.53 5.28
CA LEU A 589 9.06 -5.89 5.25
C LEU A 589 8.81 -7.27 4.66
N LEU A 590 9.78 -7.81 3.89
CA LEU A 590 9.66 -9.11 3.24
C LEU A 590 9.70 -10.30 4.21
N THR A 591 9.97 -10.07 5.50
CA THR A 591 9.95 -11.12 6.53
C THR A 591 8.53 -11.57 6.89
N THR A 592 7.53 -10.73 6.63
CA THR A 592 6.12 -10.95 7.01
C THR A 592 5.49 -12.15 6.31
N THR A 593 4.48 -12.74 6.95
CA THR A 593 3.61 -13.76 6.34
C THR A 593 2.37 -13.17 5.67
N ASP A 594 2.20 -11.84 5.74
CA ASP A 594 1.21 -11.10 4.98
C ASP A 594 1.61 -11.04 3.50
N ARG A 595 0.87 -11.75 2.64
CA ARG A 595 1.23 -11.83 1.22
C ARG A 595 1.10 -10.48 0.51
N LEU A 596 0.09 -9.69 0.87
CA LEU A 596 -0.15 -8.40 0.21
C LEU A 596 0.98 -7.43 0.54
N ILE A 597 1.36 -7.29 1.81
CA ILE A 597 2.48 -6.43 2.22
C ILE A 597 3.77 -6.89 1.55
N ARG A 598 4.03 -8.20 1.49
CA ARG A 598 5.24 -8.76 0.87
C ARG A 598 5.29 -8.51 -0.64
N ASP A 599 4.18 -8.63 -1.34
CA ASP A 599 4.08 -8.34 -2.76
C ASP A 599 4.25 -6.84 -3.04
N ARG A 600 3.62 -5.97 -2.24
CA ARG A 600 3.78 -4.50 -2.31
C ARG A 600 5.22 -4.10 -2.08
N ALA A 601 5.87 -4.68 -1.06
CA ALA A 601 7.28 -4.46 -0.78
C ALA A 601 8.17 -4.92 -1.95
N THR A 602 7.88 -6.07 -2.56
CA THR A 602 8.61 -6.55 -3.75
C THR A 602 8.45 -5.58 -4.92
N ARG A 603 7.24 -5.07 -5.16
CA ARG A 603 6.94 -4.07 -6.21
C ARG A 603 7.66 -2.75 -5.95
N ALA A 604 7.59 -2.24 -4.73
CA ALA A 604 8.26 -1.01 -4.32
C ALA A 604 9.78 -1.09 -4.54
N LEU A 605 10.40 -2.24 -4.23
CA LEU A 605 11.82 -2.48 -4.51
C LEU A 605 12.13 -2.46 -6.02
N VAL A 606 11.25 -3.02 -6.86
CA VAL A 606 11.40 -2.96 -8.33
C VAL A 606 11.28 -1.53 -8.84
N LEU A 607 10.30 -0.75 -8.38
CA LEU A 607 10.09 0.64 -8.80
C LEU A 607 11.28 1.54 -8.42
N MET A 608 11.74 1.46 -7.16
CA MET A 608 12.92 2.18 -6.69
C MET A 608 14.19 1.73 -7.40
N GLY A 609 14.35 0.42 -7.61
CA GLY A 609 15.51 -0.17 -8.28
C GLY A 609 15.54 0.07 -9.78
N GLU A 610 14.40 0.26 -10.45
CA GLU A 610 14.36 0.63 -11.87
C GLU A 610 14.96 2.02 -12.08
N ALA A 611 14.68 2.96 -11.17
CA ALA A 611 15.27 4.30 -11.20
C ALA A 611 16.71 4.34 -10.67
N HIS A 612 17.04 3.54 -9.64
CA HIS A 612 18.36 3.49 -9.01
C HIS A 612 18.94 2.06 -8.89
N PRO A 613 19.27 1.38 -10.00
CA PRO A 613 19.65 -0.05 -9.98
C PRO A 613 20.79 -0.38 -9.03
N ARG A 614 21.84 0.43 -9.06
CA ARG A 614 23.02 0.26 -8.19
C ARG A 614 22.65 0.26 -6.70
N ARG A 615 21.72 1.12 -6.28
CA ARG A 615 21.30 1.21 -4.87
C ARG A 615 20.60 -0.07 -4.42
N LEU A 616 19.75 -0.66 -5.26
CA LEU A 616 19.15 -1.97 -4.95
C LEU A 616 20.21 -3.08 -4.92
N PHE A 617 21.14 -3.09 -5.89
CA PHE A 617 22.14 -4.14 -6.02
C PHE A 617 23.15 -4.15 -4.85
N ASP A 618 23.54 -2.96 -4.38
CA ASP A 618 24.48 -2.82 -3.25
C ASP A 618 23.89 -3.41 -1.94
N GLU A 619 22.56 -3.42 -1.79
CA GLU A 619 21.87 -3.95 -0.59
C GLU A 619 21.80 -5.48 -0.54
N VAL A 620 22.06 -6.18 -1.66
CA VAL A 620 22.00 -7.66 -1.72
C VAL A 620 22.91 -8.30 -0.66
N SER A 621 24.09 -7.72 -0.41
CA SER A 621 25.01 -8.25 0.61
C SER A 621 24.45 -8.14 2.03
N ALA A 622 23.80 -7.02 2.36
CA ALA A 622 23.25 -6.79 3.69
C ALA A 622 22.05 -7.70 3.98
N VAL A 623 21.18 -7.92 2.99
CA VAL A 623 20.00 -8.79 3.17
C VAL A 623 20.36 -10.28 3.26
N LEU A 624 21.44 -10.72 2.59
CA LEU A 624 21.93 -12.10 2.72
C LEU A 624 22.35 -12.43 4.16
N LEU A 625 22.83 -11.44 4.93
CA LEU A 625 23.22 -11.60 6.33
C LEU A 625 22.02 -11.77 7.28
N LEU A 626 20.79 -11.38 6.89
CA LEU A 626 19.59 -11.62 7.70
C LEU A 626 19.29 -13.11 7.90
N GLY A 627 19.75 -13.96 6.97
CA GLY A 627 19.54 -15.41 7.05
C GLY A 627 18.07 -15.85 6.93
N ASP A 628 17.20 -15.01 6.36
CA ASP A 628 15.80 -15.36 6.06
C ASP A 628 15.64 -15.60 4.54
N PRO A 629 15.32 -16.84 4.10
CA PRO A 629 15.10 -17.14 2.70
C PRO A 629 13.93 -16.39 2.06
N TYR A 630 12.88 -15.99 2.80
CA TYR A 630 11.79 -15.17 2.24
C TYR A 630 12.29 -13.79 1.79
N VAL A 631 13.17 -13.17 2.57
CA VAL A 631 13.77 -11.87 2.22
C VAL A 631 14.73 -12.04 1.04
N THR A 632 15.66 -12.98 1.14
CA THR A 632 16.65 -13.23 0.08
C THR A 632 15.98 -13.55 -1.25
N GLU A 633 14.95 -14.40 -1.24
CA GLU A 633 14.17 -14.73 -2.43
C GLU A 633 13.59 -13.48 -3.09
N ARG A 634 12.84 -12.65 -2.33
CA ARG A 634 12.12 -11.50 -2.89
C ARG A 634 13.01 -10.31 -3.24
N VAL A 635 14.12 -10.09 -2.54
CA VAL A 635 15.11 -9.08 -2.97
C VAL A 635 15.78 -9.51 -4.27
N LEU A 636 16.16 -10.78 -4.43
CA LEU A 636 16.70 -11.26 -5.71
C LEU A 636 15.65 -11.27 -6.81
N ALA A 637 14.38 -11.56 -6.49
CA ALA A 637 13.27 -11.38 -7.41
C ALA A 637 13.20 -9.93 -7.88
N ALA A 638 13.25 -8.95 -6.97
CA ALA A 638 13.24 -7.53 -7.32
C ALA A 638 14.46 -7.13 -8.18
N CYS A 639 15.68 -7.57 -7.84
CA CYS A 639 16.86 -7.35 -8.66
C CYS A 639 16.69 -7.92 -10.08
N TYR A 640 16.16 -9.13 -10.19
CA TYR A 640 15.89 -9.75 -11.48
C TYR A 640 14.78 -9.01 -12.26
N GLY A 641 13.73 -8.57 -11.57
CA GLY A 641 12.67 -7.69 -12.08
C GLY A 641 13.20 -6.42 -12.71
N VAL A 642 14.04 -5.68 -11.97
CA VAL A 642 14.76 -4.49 -12.46
C VAL A 642 15.58 -4.84 -13.71
N CYS A 643 16.31 -5.96 -13.67
CA CYS A 643 17.09 -6.38 -14.83
C CYS A 643 16.22 -6.61 -16.05
N MET A 644 15.08 -7.32 -15.91
CA MET A 644 14.15 -7.60 -17.00
C MET A 644 13.49 -6.33 -17.57
N ARG A 645 13.21 -5.34 -16.73
CA ARG A 645 12.58 -4.08 -17.15
C ARG A 645 13.54 -3.15 -17.90
N VAL A 646 14.83 -3.16 -17.53
CA VAL A 646 15.82 -2.18 -18.00
C VAL A 646 16.70 -2.69 -19.14
N TRP A 647 17.11 -3.97 -19.14
CA TRP A 647 18.20 -4.44 -20.03
C TRP A 647 17.96 -4.21 -21.52
N ALA A 648 16.70 -4.25 -21.96
CA ALA A 648 16.33 -4.25 -23.38
C ALA A 648 16.66 -2.93 -24.08
N THR A 649 16.59 -1.81 -23.35
CA THR A 649 16.92 -0.45 -23.83
C THR A 649 18.38 -0.07 -23.61
N GLU A 650 19.11 -0.89 -22.85
CA GLU A 650 20.50 -0.65 -22.48
C GLU A 650 21.50 -1.23 -23.48
N ASN A 651 22.76 -0.84 -23.34
CA ASN A 651 23.86 -1.36 -24.16
C ASN A 651 25.10 -1.68 -23.31
N ARG A 652 26.06 -2.38 -23.90
CA ARG A 652 27.26 -2.85 -23.18
C ARG A 652 28.09 -1.76 -22.49
N LYS A 653 27.96 -0.48 -22.87
CA LYS A 653 28.74 0.65 -22.33
C LYS A 653 27.96 1.48 -21.29
N SER A 654 26.73 1.11 -20.96
CA SER A 654 25.95 1.87 -19.98
C SER A 654 26.37 1.58 -18.54
N ASN A 655 26.05 2.53 -17.65
CA ASN A 655 26.27 2.38 -16.20
C ASN A 655 25.54 1.14 -15.67
N PHE A 656 24.30 0.91 -16.11
CA PHE A 656 23.54 -0.29 -15.78
C PHE A 656 24.29 -1.58 -16.14
N SER A 657 24.92 -1.63 -17.32
CA SER A 657 25.70 -2.80 -17.73
C SER A 657 26.94 -3.04 -16.85
N ASP A 658 27.53 -2.00 -16.25
CA ASP A 658 28.63 -2.13 -15.29
C ASP A 658 28.13 -2.55 -13.90
N ASP A 659 27.03 -1.96 -13.44
CA ASP A 659 26.38 -2.31 -12.16
C ASP A 659 25.94 -3.79 -12.18
N LEU A 660 25.40 -4.27 -13.30
CA LEU A 660 25.01 -5.67 -13.49
C LEU A 660 26.20 -6.64 -13.44
N VAL A 661 27.40 -6.22 -13.88
CA VAL A 661 28.63 -7.02 -13.70
C VAL A 661 29.00 -7.11 -12.23
N GLY A 662 28.85 -6.01 -11.47
CA GLY A 662 29.04 -5.99 -10.02
C GLY A 662 28.11 -6.97 -9.32
N LEU A 663 26.82 -6.89 -9.61
CA LEU A 663 25.81 -7.80 -9.07
C LEU A 663 26.10 -9.27 -9.43
N ALA A 664 26.41 -9.57 -10.70
CA ALA A 664 26.68 -10.94 -11.12
C ALA A 664 27.90 -11.54 -10.42
N ARG A 665 28.96 -10.74 -10.19
CA ARG A 665 30.11 -11.16 -9.40
C ARG A 665 29.71 -11.47 -7.96
N LEU A 666 28.95 -10.59 -7.34
CA LEU A 666 28.44 -10.79 -5.98
C LEU A 666 27.63 -12.09 -5.87
N LEU A 667 26.70 -12.34 -6.80
CA LEU A 667 25.88 -13.54 -6.82
C LEU A 667 26.69 -14.82 -7.03
N LEU A 668 27.70 -14.78 -7.89
CA LEU A 668 28.63 -15.90 -8.07
C LEU A 668 29.39 -16.21 -6.78
N GLU A 669 29.92 -15.19 -6.11
CA GLU A 669 30.75 -15.35 -4.91
C GLU A 669 29.94 -15.72 -3.67
N GLN A 670 28.72 -15.16 -3.52
CA GLN A 670 27.92 -15.31 -2.30
C GLN A 670 26.87 -16.42 -2.38
N VAL A 671 26.36 -16.77 -3.57
CA VAL A 671 25.19 -17.66 -3.72
C VAL A 671 25.43 -18.87 -4.63
N LEU A 672 26.03 -18.67 -5.82
CA LEU A 672 25.99 -19.70 -6.86
C LEU A 672 27.16 -20.68 -6.85
N ARG A 673 28.39 -20.24 -6.51
CA ARG A 673 29.57 -21.10 -6.55
C ARG A 673 29.54 -22.13 -5.40
N PRO A 674 30.11 -23.33 -5.61
CA PRO A 674 30.26 -24.31 -4.55
C PRO A 674 31.05 -23.74 -3.37
N GLY A 675 30.51 -23.89 -2.14
CA GLY A 675 31.16 -23.39 -0.92
C GLY A 675 30.92 -21.92 -0.62
N SER A 676 30.13 -21.21 -1.44
CA SER A 676 29.72 -19.84 -1.14
C SER A 676 28.97 -19.73 0.21
N PRO A 677 29.14 -18.64 0.97
CA PRO A 677 28.58 -18.49 2.32
C PRO A 677 27.06 -18.65 2.40
N HIS A 678 26.35 -18.21 1.36
CA HIS A 678 24.90 -18.27 1.26
C HIS A 678 24.44 -19.20 0.13
N SER A 679 25.27 -20.20 -0.22
CA SER A 679 24.87 -21.22 -1.19
C SER A 679 23.62 -21.96 -0.72
N THR A 680 22.65 -22.07 -1.62
CA THR A 680 21.34 -22.66 -1.31
C THR A 680 20.84 -23.50 -2.48
N TRP A 681 19.95 -24.45 -2.17
CA TRP A 681 19.14 -25.20 -3.12
C TRP A 681 17.77 -24.58 -3.36
N HIS A 682 17.45 -23.46 -2.72
CA HIS A 682 16.16 -22.78 -2.87
C HIS A 682 15.91 -22.42 -4.35
N ALA A 683 14.92 -23.08 -4.96
CA ALA A 683 14.70 -23.04 -6.40
C ALA A 683 14.51 -21.63 -6.96
N LEU A 684 13.69 -20.80 -6.31
CA LEU A 684 13.40 -19.43 -6.74
C LEU A 684 14.61 -18.51 -6.59
N THR A 685 15.21 -18.42 -5.40
CA THR A 685 16.47 -17.68 -5.13
C THR A 685 17.56 -17.97 -6.15
N ARG A 686 17.84 -19.25 -6.43
CA ARG A 686 18.83 -19.63 -7.45
C ARG A 686 18.37 -19.22 -8.85
N GLY A 687 17.10 -19.44 -9.18
CA GLY A 687 16.51 -19.08 -10.47
C GLY A 687 16.66 -17.59 -10.77
N TYR A 688 16.35 -16.72 -9.82
CA TYR A 688 16.52 -15.27 -9.97
C TYR A 688 17.99 -14.88 -10.16
N ALA A 689 18.91 -15.45 -9.37
CA ALA A 689 20.33 -15.20 -9.55
C ALA A 689 20.83 -15.64 -10.94
N ILE A 690 20.40 -16.82 -11.42
CA ILE A 690 20.72 -17.31 -12.76
C ILE A 690 20.14 -16.40 -13.84
N GLY A 691 18.89 -15.93 -13.68
CA GLY A 691 18.24 -15.00 -14.60
C GLY A 691 19.01 -13.69 -14.75
N VAL A 692 19.50 -13.12 -13.64
CA VAL A 692 20.39 -11.94 -13.66
C VAL A 692 21.64 -12.19 -14.50
N LEU A 693 22.28 -13.34 -14.33
CA LEU A 693 23.47 -13.73 -15.12
C LEU A 693 23.13 -13.95 -16.60
N GLN A 694 21.96 -14.50 -16.92
CA GLN A 694 21.49 -14.68 -18.31
C GLN A 694 21.27 -13.33 -19.00
N ILE A 695 20.68 -12.35 -18.31
CA ILE A 695 20.53 -10.98 -18.82
C ILE A 695 21.91 -10.33 -19.03
N LEU A 696 22.85 -10.53 -18.10
CA LEU A 696 24.23 -10.05 -18.28
C LEU A 696 24.85 -10.61 -19.56
N LEU A 697 24.62 -11.89 -19.89
CA LEU A 697 25.12 -12.49 -21.12
C LEU A 697 24.49 -11.88 -22.39
N LYS A 698 23.27 -11.33 -22.32
CA LYS A 698 22.67 -10.59 -23.44
C LYS A 698 23.39 -9.27 -23.71
N LEU A 699 23.82 -8.56 -22.67
CA LEU A 699 24.56 -7.29 -22.79
C LEU A 699 26.07 -7.50 -23.02
N ARG A 700 26.66 -8.50 -22.36
CA ARG A 700 28.10 -8.83 -22.37
C ARG A 700 28.31 -10.34 -22.55
N PRO A 701 28.25 -10.87 -23.79
CA PRO A 701 28.33 -12.31 -24.08
C PRO A 701 29.62 -13.01 -23.64
N ARG A 702 30.64 -12.27 -23.18
CA ARG A 702 31.94 -12.80 -22.69
C ARG A 702 32.19 -12.51 -21.21
N ALA A 703 31.19 -12.03 -20.47
CA ALA A 703 31.37 -11.63 -19.07
C ALA A 703 31.61 -12.81 -18.11
N LEU A 704 31.14 -14.02 -18.46
CA LEU A 704 31.26 -15.22 -17.63
C LEU A 704 32.30 -16.20 -18.19
N SER A 705 33.11 -16.74 -17.28
CA SER A 705 34.04 -17.84 -17.55
C SER A 705 33.27 -19.14 -17.90
N PRO A 706 33.89 -20.12 -18.59
CA PRO A 706 33.23 -21.40 -18.87
C PRO A 706 32.73 -22.12 -17.61
N SER A 707 33.48 -22.06 -16.51
CA SER A 707 33.08 -22.66 -15.23
C SER A 707 31.92 -21.91 -14.55
N ASP A 708 31.82 -20.59 -14.72
CA ASP A 708 30.67 -19.85 -14.18
C ASP A 708 29.41 -20.11 -15.04
N ARG A 709 29.58 -20.29 -16.37
CA ARG A 709 28.45 -20.64 -17.25
C ARG A 709 27.84 -22.00 -16.93
N SER A 710 28.63 -22.97 -16.48
CA SER A 710 28.08 -24.27 -16.07
C SER A 710 27.18 -24.17 -14.83
N LEU A 711 27.28 -23.10 -14.03
CA LEU A 711 26.41 -22.87 -12.87
C LEU A 711 24.99 -22.42 -13.25
N LEU A 712 24.76 -22.00 -14.50
CA LEU A 712 23.43 -21.63 -15.01
C LEU A 712 22.50 -22.84 -15.14
N MET A 713 23.07 -24.05 -15.21
CA MET A 713 22.33 -25.30 -15.15
C MET A 713 22.53 -25.93 -13.76
N PRO A 714 21.45 -26.18 -13.00
CA PRO A 714 21.56 -26.88 -11.72
C PRO A 714 22.17 -28.27 -11.89
N SER A 715 23.22 -28.58 -11.14
CA SER A 715 23.89 -29.88 -11.14
C SER A 715 24.31 -30.25 -9.72
N PRO A 716 24.33 -31.55 -9.34
CA PRO A 716 24.72 -31.96 -8.00
C PRO A 716 26.09 -31.40 -7.61
N GLY A 717 26.23 -30.93 -6.36
CA GLY A 717 27.46 -30.34 -5.84
C GLY A 717 27.57 -28.81 -5.99
N HIS A 718 26.63 -28.14 -6.66
CA HIS A 718 26.60 -26.66 -6.73
C HIS A 718 26.23 -25.98 -5.40
N ALA A 719 25.61 -26.70 -4.46
CA ALA A 719 25.39 -26.25 -3.08
C ALA A 719 25.37 -27.43 -2.10
N VAL A 720 25.63 -27.17 -0.83
CA VAL A 720 25.56 -28.19 0.23
C VAL A 720 24.09 -28.51 0.51
N SER A 721 23.74 -29.80 0.62
CA SER A 721 22.36 -30.18 0.97
C SER A 721 22.03 -29.77 2.41
N PRO A 722 20.95 -29.00 2.64
CA PRO A 722 20.50 -28.67 3.99
C PRO A 722 19.75 -29.84 4.66
N PHE A 723 19.45 -30.91 3.92
CA PHE A 723 18.67 -32.04 4.42
C PHE A 723 19.56 -33.16 4.97
N ARG A 724 19.22 -33.66 6.16
CA ARG A 724 19.88 -34.85 6.71
C ARG A 724 19.43 -36.10 5.95
N PRO A 725 20.28 -37.14 5.82
CA PRO A 725 19.83 -38.43 5.32
C PRO A 725 18.67 -38.96 6.16
N VAL A 726 17.64 -39.52 5.51
CA VAL A 726 16.41 -40.02 6.16
C VAL A 726 16.70 -40.97 7.32
N SER A 727 17.74 -41.80 7.20
CA SER A 727 18.19 -42.76 8.23
C SER A 727 18.70 -42.10 9.52
N ARG A 728 19.08 -40.82 9.48
CA ARG A 728 19.57 -40.05 10.64
C ARG A 728 18.49 -39.21 11.32
N ILE A 729 17.29 -39.15 10.75
CA ILE A 729 16.17 -38.36 11.29
C ILE A 729 15.33 -39.26 12.21
N ARG A 730 15.15 -38.87 13.46
CA ARG A 730 14.36 -39.60 14.46
C ARG A 730 12.94 -39.04 14.55
N LYS A 731 12.02 -39.80 15.15
CA LYS A 731 10.62 -39.39 15.35
C LYS A 731 10.51 -38.03 16.08
N ARG A 732 11.22 -37.89 17.20
CA ARG A 732 11.32 -36.62 17.96
C ARG A 732 11.82 -35.41 17.17
N ASP A 733 12.52 -35.62 16.05
CA ASP A 733 13.06 -34.51 15.24
C ASP A 733 11.98 -33.92 14.30
N VAL A 734 10.85 -34.63 14.14
CA VAL A 734 9.77 -34.28 13.20
C VAL A 734 8.39 -34.21 13.85
N ASP A 735 8.19 -34.78 15.05
CA ASP A 735 6.88 -34.79 15.73
C ASP A 735 6.24 -33.40 15.80
N ASP A 736 6.99 -32.39 16.24
CA ASP A 736 6.51 -31.01 16.35
C ASP A 736 6.25 -30.31 15.00
N PRO A 737 7.23 -30.21 14.07
CA PRO A 737 7.02 -29.54 12.78
C PRO A 737 6.02 -30.25 11.85
N GLU A 738 5.76 -31.55 12.00
CA GLU A 738 4.75 -32.26 11.20
C GLU A 738 3.34 -31.70 11.42
N HIS A 739 3.02 -31.21 12.61
CA HIS A 739 1.74 -30.57 12.90
C HIS A 739 1.49 -29.32 12.06
N ALA A 740 2.55 -28.66 11.59
CA ALA A 740 2.45 -27.46 10.77
C ALA A 740 2.10 -27.76 9.29
N ILE A 741 2.44 -28.98 8.83
CA ILE A 741 2.29 -29.41 7.44
C ILE A 741 0.87 -29.97 7.24
N HIS A 742 -0.05 -29.08 6.85
CA HIS A 742 -1.45 -29.42 6.60
C HIS A 742 -1.63 -30.37 5.40
N MET A 743 -2.82 -30.99 5.33
CA MET A 743 -3.15 -32.05 4.39
C MET A 743 -2.92 -31.65 2.92
N ASP A 744 -3.45 -30.51 2.47
CA ASP A 744 -3.32 -30.10 1.06
C ASP A 744 -1.87 -29.82 0.67
N PHE A 745 -1.13 -29.10 1.51
CA PHE A 745 0.30 -28.82 1.27
C PHE A 745 1.11 -30.13 1.25
N GLY A 746 0.83 -31.02 2.20
CA GLY A 746 1.45 -32.34 2.23
C GLY A 746 1.11 -33.18 1.00
N ASN A 747 -0.15 -33.18 0.59
CA ASN A 747 -0.66 -34.09 -0.43
C ASN A 747 -0.37 -33.60 -1.84
N TYR A 748 -0.70 -32.36 -2.15
CA TYR A 748 -0.62 -31.83 -3.51
C TYR A 748 0.70 -31.10 -3.77
N THR A 749 1.25 -30.35 -2.82
CA THR A 749 2.49 -29.59 -3.02
C THR A 749 3.72 -30.48 -2.84
N ILE A 750 3.92 -31.05 -1.64
CA ILE A 750 5.06 -31.98 -1.41
C ILE A 750 4.93 -33.24 -2.27
N GLY A 751 3.69 -33.70 -2.52
CA GLY A 751 3.44 -34.88 -3.34
C GLY A 751 4.04 -34.81 -4.74
N ARG A 752 4.01 -33.62 -5.38
CA ARG A 752 4.59 -33.37 -6.72
C ARG A 752 6.11 -33.52 -6.78
N LEU A 753 6.80 -33.57 -5.64
CA LEU A 753 8.25 -33.83 -5.61
C LEU A 753 8.58 -35.30 -5.89
N VAL A 754 7.59 -36.20 -5.92
CA VAL A 754 7.77 -37.65 -6.07
C VAL A 754 6.88 -38.17 -7.19
N ASP A 755 7.51 -38.46 -8.33
CA ASP A 755 6.85 -38.68 -9.62
C ASP A 755 5.94 -39.92 -9.73
N ASP A 756 6.21 -40.98 -8.96
CA ASP A 756 5.47 -42.25 -8.99
C ASP A 756 4.43 -42.37 -7.86
N ARG A 757 4.21 -41.29 -7.11
CA ARG A 757 3.29 -41.26 -5.97
C ARG A 757 1.92 -40.73 -6.38
N GLY A 758 0.89 -41.56 -6.22
CA GLY A 758 -0.51 -41.14 -6.37
C GLY A 758 -0.97 -40.18 -5.27
N ASN A 759 -1.96 -39.33 -5.57
CA ASN A 759 -2.60 -38.49 -4.56
C ASN A 759 -3.12 -39.35 -3.39
N TYR A 760 -2.94 -38.86 -2.16
CA TYR A 760 -3.27 -39.49 -0.88
C TYR A 760 -2.48 -40.77 -0.55
N ASP A 761 -1.48 -41.17 -1.35
CA ASP A 761 -0.55 -42.23 -0.96
C ASP A 761 0.53 -41.69 -0.02
N PHE A 762 0.21 -41.63 1.28
CA PHE A 762 1.15 -41.21 2.32
C PHE A 762 2.13 -42.31 2.75
N LYS A 763 1.92 -43.56 2.31
CA LYS A 763 2.78 -44.71 2.64
C LYS A 763 3.91 -44.92 1.63
N HIS A 764 3.86 -44.23 0.50
CA HIS A 764 4.94 -44.22 -0.49
C HIS A 764 6.30 -43.89 0.17
N LYS A 765 7.26 -44.81 0.05
CA LYS A 765 8.51 -44.79 0.84
C LYS A 765 9.34 -43.52 0.60
N GLU A 766 9.46 -43.11 -0.66
CA GLU A 766 10.22 -41.91 -1.01
C GLU A 766 9.53 -40.64 -0.52
N TYR A 767 8.21 -40.55 -0.70
CA TYR A 767 7.41 -39.41 -0.23
C TYR A 767 7.50 -39.26 1.29
N ALA A 768 7.34 -40.34 2.04
CA ALA A 768 7.48 -40.33 3.49
C ALA A 768 8.89 -39.88 3.91
N GLY A 769 9.93 -40.28 3.15
CA GLY A 769 11.30 -39.81 3.35
C GLY A 769 11.47 -38.31 3.10
N VAL A 770 10.97 -37.81 1.96
CA VAL A 770 11.03 -36.39 1.57
C VAL A 770 10.27 -35.51 2.57
N ARG A 771 9.04 -35.88 2.93
CA ARG A 771 8.23 -35.18 3.92
C ARG A 771 8.96 -35.08 5.27
N LYS A 772 9.55 -36.20 5.72
CA LYS A 772 10.34 -36.24 6.96
C LYS A 772 11.58 -35.35 6.91
N GLN A 773 12.23 -35.24 5.76
CA GLN A 773 13.36 -34.31 5.56
C GLN A 773 12.92 -32.85 5.59
N ILE A 774 11.76 -32.54 4.99
CA ILE A 774 11.16 -31.20 5.03
C ILE A 774 10.83 -30.81 6.48
N ALA A 775 10.16 -31.69 7.23
CA ALA A 775 9.83 -31.45 8.64
C ALA A 775 11.10 -31.24 9.51
N ASP A 776 12.15 -32.05 9.33
CA ASP A 776 13.43 -31.84 10.03
C ASP A 776 14.10 -30.52 9.63
N ARG A 777 14.00 -30.13 8.35
CA ARG A 777 14.53 -28.85 7.88
C ARG A 777 13.80 -27.67 8.52
N MET A 778 12.47 -27.72 8.63
CA MET A 778 11.69 -26.69 9.34
C MET A 778 12.18 -26.51 10.79
N ARG A 779 12.38 -27.62 11.52
CA ARG A 779 12.93 -27.57 12.88
C ARG A 779 14.34 -26.97 12.91
N ARG A 780 15.20 -27.29 11.95
CA ARG A 780 16.56 -26.74 11.84
C ARG A 780 16.59 -25.25 11.47
N LEU A 781 15.56 -24.75 10.80
CA LEU A 781 15.33 -23.33 10.58
C LEU A 781 14.80 -22.62 11.86
N GLY A 782 14.38 -23.39 12.87
CA GLY A 782 13.95 -22.90 14.18
C GLY A 782 12.44 -22.92 14.41
N TYR A 783 11.65 -23.52 13.49
CA TYR A 783 10.22 -23.69 13.71
C TYR A 783 9.95 -24.55 14.97
N SER A 784 9.02 -24.09 15.80
CA SER A 784 8.40 -24.90 16.85
C SER A 784 6.97 -24.46 17.11
N THR A 785 6.10 -25.39 17.52
CA THR A 785 4.72 -25.06 17.92
C THR A 785 4.72 -24.13 19.13
N ALA A 786 5.71 -24.24 20.03
CA ALA A 786 5.83 -23.36 21.19
C ALA A 786 6.01 -21.88 20.83
N HIS A 787 6.67 -21.57 19.70
CA HIS A 787 6.85 -20.20 19.25
C HIS A 787 5.62 -19.65 18.50
N PHE A 788 4.97 -20.48 17.69
CA PHE A 788 4.05 -19.97 16.66
C PHE A 788 2.58 -20.36 16.82
N ASN A 789 2.23 -21.35 17.65
CA ASN A 789 0.86 -21.89 17.71
C ASN A 789 -0.21 -20.84 18.04
N ASP A 790 0.08 -19.95 18.98
CA ASP A 790 -0.89 -18.92 19.40
C ASP A 790 -1.12 -17.91 18.27
N VAL A 791 -0.06 -17.49 17.59
CA VAL A 791 -0.12 -16.58 16.45
C VAL A 791 -0.79 -17.25 15.23
N ASP A 792 -0.42 -18.50 14.92
CA ASP A 792 -1.01 -19.27 13.82
C ASP A 792 -2.52 -19.49 14.04
N LYS A 793 -2.97 -19.71 15.28
CA LYS A 793 -4.40 -19.78 15.61
C LYS A 793 -5.13 -18.47 15.39
N ILE A 794 -4.52 -17.33 15.76
CA ILE A 794 -5.08 -16.00 15.49
C ILE A 794 -5.20 -15.76 13.99
N ILE A 795 -4.16 -16.10 13.22
CA ILE A 795 -4.15 -15.98 11.75
C ILE A 795 -5.29 -16.82 11.14
N VAL A 796 -5.42 -18.10 11.54
CA VAL A 796 -6.50 -18.98 11.06
C VAL A 796 -7.87 -18.41 11.43
N GLY A 797 -8.03 -17.95 12.67
CA GLY A 797 -9.26 -17.31 13.14
C GLY A 797 -9.66 -16.13 12.27
N HIS A 798 -8.75 -15.20 12.00
CA HIS A 798 -9.04 -14.02 11.16
C HIS A 798 -9.34 -14.35 9.69
N LEU A 799 -8.69 -15.38 9.12
CA LEU A 799 -8.97 -15.83 7.74
C LEU A 799 -10.39 -16.38 7.57
N GLU A 800 -11.01 -16.90 8.63
CA GLU A 800 -12.42 -17.34 8.58
C GLU A 800 -13.42 -16.17 8.51
N TYR A 801 -12.99 -14.94 8.83
CA TYR A 801 -13.83 -13.74 8.84
C TYR A 801 -13.66 -12.86 7.59
N ARG A 802 -12.53 -12.92 6.87
CA ARG A 802 -12.26 -12.02 5.73
C ARG A 802 -12.79 -12.56 4.39
N ARG A 803 -13.61 -11.76 3.71
CA ARG A 803 -14.16 -12.03 2.35
C ARG A 803 -13.36 -11.40 1.20
N ASP A 804 -12.34 -10.61 1.51
CA ASP A 804 -11.65 -9.67 0.60
C ASP A 804 -10.45 -10.28 -0.17
N GLY A 805 -10.21 -11.58 -0.07
CA GLY A 805 -9.08 -12.24 -0.73
C GLY A 805 -7.70 -11.93 -0.12
N HIS A 806 -7.63 -11.17 0.97
CA HIS A 806 -6.41 -10.87 1.71
C HIS A 806 -5.86 -12.12 2.42
N ARG A 807 -4.79 -12.71 1.85
CA ARG A 807 -4.19 -13.96 2.36
C ARG A 807 -2.99 -13.69 3.26
N VAL A 808 -3.13 -14.09 4.52
CA VAL A 808 -2.02 -14.19 5.49
C VAL A 808 -1.65 -15.66 5.65
N ASP A 809 -0.37 -16.00 5.48
CA ASP A 809 0.10 -17.36 5.72
C ASP A 809 0.42 -17.59 7.20
N ARG A 810 0.19 -18.81 7.68
CA ARG A 810 0.73 -19.28 8.97
C ARG A 810 2.25 -19.32 8.92
N TYR A 811 2.92 -19.08 10.04
CA TYR A 811 4.37 -19.26 10.16
C TYR A 811 4.75 -20.71 9.85
N GLY A 812 3.98 -21.70 10.32
CA GLY A 812 4.19 -23.10 9.92
C GLY A 812 4.24 -23.31 8.40
N LYS A 813 3.43 -22.56 7.65
CA LYS A 813 3.42 -22.59 6.18
C LYS A 813 4.63 -21.86 5.58
N LYS A 814 5.06 -20.71 6.14
CA LYS A 814 6.32 -20.02 5.76
C LYS A 814 7.51 -20.97 5.81
N TYR A 815 7.73 -21.61 6.95
CA TYR A 815 8.84 -22.55 7.13
C TYR A 815 8.72 -23.79 6.22
N SER A 816 7.50 -24.27 5.97
CA SER A 816 7.26 -25.38 5.03
C SER A 816 7.64 -25.00 3.60
N TRP A 817 7.30 -23.79 3.14
CA TRP A 817 7.65 -23.29 1.80
C TRP A 817 9.16 -23.20 1.58
N ILE A 818 9.88 -22.66 2.56
CA ILE A 818 11.35 -22.55 2.48
C ILE A 818 11.98 -23.93 2.29
N ALA A 819 11.58 -24.89 3.14
CA ALA A 819 12.08 -26.27 3.04
C ALA A 819 11.63 -26.97 1.75
N PHE A 820 10.41 -26.68 1.26
CA PHE A 820 9.91 -27.21 -0.01
C PHE A 820 10.74 -26.72 -1.20
N PHE A 821 10.99 -25.42 -1.34
CA PHE A 821 11.75 -24.88 -2.46
C PHE A 821 13.23 -25.30 -2.44
N GLU A 822 13.82 -25.48 -1.26
CA GLU A 822 15.15 -26.09 -1.13
C GLU A 822 15.15 -27.56 -1.60
N MET A 823 14.12 -28.32 -1.25
CA MET A 823 13.99 -29.73 -1.68
C MET A 823 13.74 -29.82 -3.19
N TYR A 824 12.89 -28.96 -3.74
CA TYR A 824 12.61 -28.88 -5.17
C TYR A 824 13.91 -28.67 -5.96
N GLY A 825 14.70 -27.65 -5.61
CA GLY A 825 15.93 -27.35 -6.34
C GLY A 825 16.98 -28.46 -6.22
N LEU A 826 17.09 -29.11 -5.06
CA LEU A 826 17.97 -30.27 -4.89
C LEU A 826 17.55 -31.43 -5.79
N ARG A 827 16.26 -31.81 -5.77
CA ARG A 827 15.74 -32.92 -6.58
C ARG A 827 15.80 -32.65 -8.08
N ARG A 828 15.62 -31.39 -8.49
CA ARG A 828 15.84 -30.96 -9.88
C ARG A 828 17.29 -31.16 -10.31
N ALA A 829 18.25 -30.76 -9.47
CA ALA A 829 19.66 -31.00 -9.77
C ALA A 829 20.00 -32.51 -9.80
N GLU A 830 19.30 -33.34 -9.04
CA GLU A 830 19.45 -34.81 -9.07
C GLU A 830 18.73 -35.49 -10.26
N GLY A 831 18.00 -34.74 -11.10
CA GLY A 831 17.27 -35.29 -12.25
C GLY A 831 16.07 -36.17 -11.87
N LYS A 832 15.40 -35.88 -10.74
CA LYS A 832 14.29 -36.67 -10.19
C LYS A 832 12.89 -36.22 -10.60
N PHE A 833 12.77 -35.46 -11.68
CA PHE A 833 11.50 -35.07 -12.29
C PHE A 833 11.39 -35.68 -13.69
N LYS A 834 10.19 -36.07 -14.12
CA LYS A 834 9.91 -36.55 -15.50
C LYS A 834 10.21 -35.48 -16.56
N ASP A 835 10.49 -35.92 -17.78
CA ASP A 835 10.71 -35.06 -18.96
C ASP A 835 9.55 -34.08 -19.23
N GLU A 836 8.30 -34.44 -18.90
CA GLU A 836 7.13 -33.56 -19.08
C GLU A 836 7.16 -32.34 -18.12
N TYR A 837 7.73 -32.48 -16.92
CA TYR A 837 7.95 -31.38 -15.98
C TYR A 837 9.23 -30.58 -16.29
N PHE A 838 10.11 -31.09 -17.14
CA PHE A 838 11.33 -30.38 -17.57
C PHE A 838 11.03 -29.17 -18.47
N HIS A 839 9.83 -29.10 -19.05
CA HIS A 839 9.38 -27.95 -19.84
C HIS A 839 9.01 -26.74 -18.98
N GLU A 840 8.76 -26.93 -17.67
CA GLU A 840 8.52 -25.84 -16.72
C GLU A 840 9.84 -25.38 -16.09
N PRO A 841 10.25 -24.12 -16.30
CA PRO A 841 11.56 -23.64 -15.86
C PRO A 841 11.68 -23.43 -14.34
N ARG A 842 10.55 -23.46 -13.62
CA ARG A 842 10.43 -23.15 -12.19
C ARG A 842 9.18 -23.83 -11.63
N PRO A 843 9.07 -23.99 -10.29
CA PRO A 843 7.86 -24.52 -9.67
C PRO A 843 6.63 -23.68 -10.02
N SER A 844 5.49 -24.33 -10.26
CA SER A 844 4.18 -23.67 -10.41
C SER A 844 3.72 -22.92 -9.16
N ASP A 845 4.35 -23.17 -8.01
CA ASP A 845 4.13 -22.44 -6.76
C ASP A 845 4.87 -21.08 -6.70
N SER A 846 5.47 -20.61 -7.81
CA SER A 846 5.99 -19.24 -7.90
C SER A 846 4.84 -18.25 -7.77
N ASP A 847 4.87 -17.44 -6.72
CA ASP A 847 3.72 -16.65 -6.30
C ASP A 847 3.71 -15.21 -6.83
N ILE A 848 4.77 -14.78 -7.53
CA ILE A 848 4.86 -13.43 -8.08
C ILE A 848 5.62 -13.41 -9.42
N ASP A 849 5.17 -12.57 -10.36
CA ASP A 849 5.98 -12.19 -11.51
C ASP A 849 6.77 -10.92 -11.17
N PRO A 850 8.11 -11.03 -10.95
CA PRO A 850 8.91 -9.90 -10.50
C PRO A 850 9.12 -8.82 -11.56
N SER A 851 8.72 -9.05 -12.81
CA SER A 851 8.76 -8.00 -13.84
C SER A 851 7.65 -6.95 -13.67
N PHE A 852 6.61 -7.26 -12.87
CA PHE A 852 5.43 -6.42 -12.65
C PHE A 852 4.90 -5.80 -13.96
N PRO A 853 4.23 -6.61 -14.80
CA PRO A 853 3.71 -6.14 -16.09
C PRO A 853 2.82 -4.91 -15.91
N ALA A 854 2.99 -3.93 -16.79
CA ALA A 854 2.19 -2.72 -16.80
C ALA A 854 0.74 -3.03 -17.21
N GLU A 855 -0.20 -2.22 -16.72
CA GLU A 855 -1.60 -2.31 -17.13
C GLU A 855 -1.72 -2.14 -18.65
N ILE A 856 -2.59 -2.95 -19.26
CA ILE A 856 -2.76 -2.98 -20.71
C ILE A 856 -3.67 -1.83 -21.12
N PRO A 857 -3.23 -0.91 -22.02
CA PRO A 857 -4.08 0.19 -22.45
C PRO A 857 -5.35 -0.29 -23.14
N LYS A 858 -6.46 0.40 -22.85
CA LYS A 858 -7.76 0.13 -23.47
C LYS A 858 -7.90 0.89 -24.78
N TRP A 859 -8.15 0.17 -25.86
CA TRP A 859 -8.36 0.71 -27.20
C TRP A 859 -9.07 -0.31 -28.10
N SER A 860 -9.95 0.17 -28.97
CA SER A 860 -10.62 -0.63 -30.01
C SER A 860 -10.49 0.05 -31.38
N PRO A 861 -10.30 -0.72 -32.47
CA PRO A 861 -10.35 -0.16 -33.82
C PRO A 861 -11.75 0.36 -34.14
N SER A 862 -11.84 1.36 -35.01
CA SER A 862 -13.12 1.82 -35.55
C SER A 862 -13.59 0.86 -36.65
N HIS A 863 -14.81 0.37 -36.53
CA HIS A 863 -15.53 -0.40 -37.54
C HIS A 863 -17.03 -0.07 -37.48
N ASP A 864 -17.80 -0.57 -38.44
CA ASP A 864 -19.24 -0.31 -38.51
C ASP A 864 -19.99 -0.95 -37.32
N ASP A 865 -20.87 -0.19 -36.64
CA ASP A 865 -21.76 -0.74 -35.60
C ASP A 865 -22.80 -1.67 -36.24
N VAL A 866 -22.48 -2.95 -36.26
CA VAL A 866 -23.34 -4.01 -36.81
C VAL A 866 -24.65 -4.17 -36.06
N PHE A 867 -24.77 -3.69 -34.82
CA PHE A 867 -26.00 -3.80 -34.05
C PHE A 867 -27.01 -2.70 -34.38
N ALA A 868 -26.54 -1.51 -34.78
CA ALA A 868 -27.38 -0.35 -35.06
C ALA A 868 -28.30 -0.58 -36.27
N GLN A 869 -27.80 -1.29 -37.29
CA GLN A 869 -28.53 -1.57 -38.52
C GLN A 869 -29.15 -2.98 -38.56
N SER A 870 -28.95 -3.78 -37.51
CA SER A 870 -29.45 -5.14 -37.43
C SER A 870 -30.77 -5.27 -36.68
N PRO A 871 -31.60 -6.29 -37.00
CA PRO A 871 -32.83 -6.55 -36.25
C PRO A 871 -32.58 -6.74 -34.75
N VAL A 872 -33.47 -6.19 -33.93
CA VAL A 872 -33.45 -6.37 -32.45
C VAL A 872 -34.04 -7.73 -32.05
N ASP A 873 -34.97 -8.25 -32.85
CA ASP A 873 -35.52 -9.59 -32.67
C ASP A 873 -34.42 -10.66 -32.79
N LEU A 874 -34.24 -11.48 -31.75
CA LEU A 874 -33.12 -12.43 -31.65
C LEU A 874 -33.12 -13.48 -32.77
N HIS A 875 -34.29 -13.88 -33.25
CA HIS A 875 -34.40 -14.80 -34.37
C HIS A 875 -33.90 -14.14 -35.67
N LYS A 876 -34.42 -12.95 -35.98
CA LYS A 876 -33.96 -12.17 -37.15
C LYS A 876 -32.51 -11.72 -37.03
N TRP A 877 -32.00 -11.51 -35.82
CA TRP A 877 -30.59 -11.22 -35.58
C TRP A 877 -29.69 -12.37 -36.04
N ILE A 878 -29.99 -13.60 -35.63
CA ILE A 878 -29.22 -14.79 -36.01
C ILE A 878 -29.35 -15.10 -37.51
N ALA A 879 -30.52 -14.89 -38.10
CA ALA A 879 -30.74 -15.13 -39.52
C ALA A 879 -30.14 -14.02 -40.41
N ASP A 880 -30.50 -12.77 -40.15
CA ASP A 880 -30.40 -11.65 -41.11
C ASP A 880 -29.59 -10.45 -40.57
N GLY A 881 -29.08 -10.51 -39.34
CA GLY A 881 -28.13 -9.54 -38.80
C GLY A 881 -26.88 -9.35 -39.67
N GLN A 882 -26.32 -8.14 -39.61
CA GLN A 882 -25.13 -7.74 -40.35
C GLN A 882 -23.87 -8.44 -39.82
N THR A 883 -23.00 -8.85 -40.73
CA THR A 883 -21.66 -9.37 -40.42
C THR A 883 -20.66 -8.20 -40.31
N PRO A 884 -19.79 -8.15 -39.29
CA PRO A 884 -18.76 -7.13 -39.20
C PRO A 884 -17.72 -7.24 -40.30
N ASP A 885 -17.27 -6.11 -40.85
CA ASP A 885 -16.11 -6.07 -41.75
C ASP A 885 -14.80 -5.98 -40.95
N TYR A 886 -14.35 -7.11 -40.43
CA TYR A 886 -13.05 -7.23 -39.77
C TYR A 886 -11.87 -7.29 -40.77
N VAL A 887 -12.11 -7.28 -42.09
CA VAL A 887 -11.01 -7.20 -43.07
C VAL A 887 -10.42 -5.79 -43.07
N SER A 888 -11.24 -4.77 -42.86
CA SER A 888 -10.83 -3.36 -42.79
C SER A 888 -9.79 -3.07 -41.69
N ILE A 889 -9.74 -3.88 -40.63
CA ILE A 889 -8.84 -3.69 -39.49
C ILE A 889 -7.53 -4.50 -39.60
N LEU A 890 -7.35 -5.30 -40.66
CA LEU A 890 -6.14 -6.14 -40.81
C LEU A 890 -4.86 -5.32 -41.00
N ARG A 891 -4.96 -4.11 -41.55
CA ARG A 891 -3.84 -3.18 -41.73
C ARG A 891 -4.29 -1.74 -41.51
N LEU A 892 -3.74 -1.08 -40.50
CA LEU A 892 -4.12 0.28 -40.11
C LEU A 892 -2.94 1.25 -40.24
N PRO A 893 -3.18 2.52 -40.64
CA PRO A 893 -2.18 3.57 -40.67
C PRO A 893 -1.91 4.20 -39.28
N GLU A 894 -2.72 3.87 -38.28
CA GLU A 894 -2.61 4.35 -36.91
C GLU A 894 -3.28 3.34 -35.96
N VAL A 895 -2.64 3.07 -34.82
CA VAL A 895 -3.21 2.26 -33.73
C VAL A 895 -2.94 3.00 -32.42
N ASP A 896 -3.99 3.28 -31.65
CA ASP A 896 -3.90 3.95 -30.34
C ASP A 896 -3.06 5.25 -30.35
N GLY A 897 -3.31 6.14 -31.32
CA GLY A 897 -2.56 7.39 -31.46
C GLY A 897 -1.16 7.23 -32.06
N VAL A 898 -0.70 5.99 -32.33
CA VAL A 898 0.62 5.72 -32.90
C VAL A 898 0.52 5.55 -34.41
N VAL A 899 0.93 6.60 -35.13
CA VAL A 899 0.99 6.58 -36.60
C VAL A 899 2.06 5.60 -37.09
N GLY A 900 1.69 4.72 -38.02
CA GLY A 900 2.57 3.72 -38.60
C GLY A 900 1.83 2.74 -39.48
N ASP A 901 2.57 1.90 -40.19
CA ASP A 901 1.97 0.81 -40.97
C ASP A 901 1.83 -0.42 -40.08
N TRP A 902 0.63 -0.70 -39.58
CA TRP A 902 0.37 -1.72 -38.56
C TRP A 902 -0.44 -2.87 -39.13
N VAL A 903 0.12 -4.08 -39.11
CA VAL A 903 -0.53 -5.32 -39.56
C VAL A 903 -1.02 -6.10 -38.35
N LEU A 904 -2.30 -6.47 -38.32
CA LEU A 904 -2.89 -7.29 -37.27
C LEU A 904 -2.31 -8.71 -37.35
N LEU A 905 -1.83 -9.27 -36.25
CA LEU A 905 -1.37 -10.67 -36.19
C LEU A 905 -2.41 -11.58 -35.52
N ASP A 906 -3.05 -11.12 -34.45
CA ASP A 906 -4.07 -11.88 -33.74
C ASP A 906 -5.08 -10.94 -33.09
N ALA A 907 -6.36 -11.34 -33.08
CA ALA A 907 -7.40 -10.64 -32.36
C ALA A 907 -8.50 -11.59 -31.91
N ALA A 908 -9.07 -11.34 -30.74
CA ALA A 908 -10.39 -11.83 -30.38
C ALA A 908 -11.28 -10.63 -30.10
N MET A 909 -12.48 -10.63 -30.67
CA MET A 909 -13.45 -9.54 -30.59
C MET A 909 -14.74 -10.11 -30.02
N HIS A 910 -15.21 -9.54 -28.92
CA HIS A 910 -16.48 -9.90 -28.31
C HIS A 910 -17.26 -8.65 -28.02
N GLU A 911 -18.33 -8.45 -28.78
CA GLU A 911 -19.22 -7.29 -28.67
C GLU A 911 -20.63 -7.76 -28.36
N GLY A 912 -21.38 -6.95 -27.62
CA GLY A 912 -22.77 -7.27 -27.31
C GLY A 912 -23.58 -6.06 -26.87
N LYS A 913 -24.90 -6.17 -26.98
CA LYS A 913 -25.87 -5.19 -26.49
C LYS A 913 -26.69 -5.77 -25.33
N THR A 914 -27.30 -4.90 -24.53
CA THR A 914 -28.10 -5.27 -23.36
C THR A 914 -29.36 -6.06 -23.70
N ASP A 915 -29.80 -6.03 -24.97
CA ASP A 915 -30.92 -6.83 -25.50
C ASP A 915 -30.57 -8.31 -25.78
N GLY A 916 -29.32 -8.70 -25.55
CA GLY A 916 -28.85 -10.08 -25.67
C GLY A 916 -28.25 -10.45 -27.02
N ARG A 917 -28.14 -9.52 -27.97
CA ARG A 917 -27.39 -9.74 -29.22
C ARG A 917 -25.89 -9.71 -28.94
N GLU A 918 -25.17 -10.72 -29.41
CA GLU A 918 -23.70 -10.80 -29.29
C GLU A 918 -23.07 -11.13 -30.65
N VAL A 919 -21.88 -10.60 -30.90
CA VAL A 919 -20.99 -11.01 -31.98
C VAL A 919 -19.65 -11.42 -31.38
N ARG A 920 -19.17 -12.58 -31.81
CA ARG A 920 -17.79 -13.02 -31.53
C ARG A 920 -17.04 -13.06 -32.84
N GLY A 921 -15.85 -12.50 -32.88
CA GLY A 921 -14.95 -12.58 -34.01
C GLY A 921 -13.56 -12.92 -33.55
N TRP A 922 -12.77 -13.51 -34.43
CA TRP A 922 -11.35 -13.67 -34.21
C TRP A 922 -10.59 -13.56 -35.53
N VAL A 923 -9.38 -13.04 -35.42
CA VAL A 923 -8.39 -13.03 -36.48
C VAL A 923 -7.23 -13.88 -36.01
N THR A 924 -6.89 -14.91 -36.77
CA THR A 924 -5.72 -15.74 -36.49
C THR A 924 -4.82 -15.76 -37.71
N SER A 925 -3.54 -15.48 -37.50
CA SER A 925 -2.55 -15.45 -38.58
C SER A 925 -1.55 -16.60 -38.48
N VAL A 926 -1.09 -17.08 -39.63
CA VAL A 926 -0.01 -18.07 -39.73
C VAL A 926 0.91 -17.72 -40.90
N PHE A 927 2.17 -18.16 -40.84
CA PHE A 927 3.12 -18.03 -41.93
C PHE A 927 3.25 -19.36 -42.67
N VAL A 928 3.05 -19.34 -43.98
CA VAL A 928 3.04 -20.55 -44.81
C VAL A 928 4.01 -20.45 -45.99
N PRO A 929 4.56 -21.57 -46.49
CA PRO A 929 5.27 -21.57 -47.75
C PRO A 929 4.36 -21.07 -48.89
N PRO A 930 4.85 -20.27 -49.86
CA PRO A 930 4.03 -19.74 -50.95
C PRO A 930 3.24 -20.80 -51.72
N ARG A 931 3.81 -22.01 -51.87
CA ARG A 931 3.16 -23.16 -52.53
C ARG A 931 1.92 -23.70 -51.79
N SER A 932 1.79 -23.40 -50.50
CA SER A 932 0.72 -23.91 -49.64
C SER A 932 -0.49 -22.98 -49.55
N VAL A 933 -0.38 -21.73 -49.99
CA VAL A 933 -1.46 -20.72 -49.90
C VAL A 933 -2.73 -21.17 -50.61
N GLU A 934 -2.59 -21.75 -51.82
CA GLU A 934 -3.73 -22.22 -52.59
C GLU A 934 -4.40 -23.46 -51.95
N GLN A 935 -3.63 -24.29 -51.25
CA GLN A 935 -4.16 -25.41 -50.48
C GLN A 935 -4.98 -24.90 -49.28
N MET A 936 -4.47 -23.89 -48.55
CA MET A 936 -5.19 -23.26 -47.44
C MET A 936 -6.55 -22.71 -47.90
N ARG A 937 -6.59 -21.97 -49.03
CA ARG A 937 -7.84 -21.43 -49.60
C ARG A 937 -8.86 -22.52 -49.91
N LYS A 938 -8.43 -23.67 -50.42
CA LYS A 938 -9.31 -24.80 -50.75
C LYS A 938 -9.91 -25.47 -49.51
N GLU A 939 -9.12 -25.66 -48.46
CA GLU A 939 -9.61 -26.25 -47.20
C GLU A 939 -10.69 -25.36 -46.56
N VAL A 940 -10.46 -24.05 -46.51
CA VAL A 940 -11.42 -23.03 -46.02
C VAL A 940 -12.71 -23.05 -46.83
N ALA A 941 -12.59 -22.99 -48.17
CA ALA A 941 -13.74 -22.98 -49.07
C ALA A 941 -14.57 -24.29 -48.97
N SER A 942 -14.01 -25.37 -48.45
CA SER A 942 -14.73 -26.62 -48.18
C SER A 942 -15.58 -26.59 -46.90
N GLY A 943 -15.62 -25.45 -46.20
CA GLY A 943 -16.44 -25.24 -45.00
C GLY A 943 -15.88 -25.87 -43.73
N ARG A 944 -14.58 -26.23 -43.72
CA ARG A 944 -13.92 -26.95 -42.61
C ARG A 944 -13.40 -26.04 -41.48
N GLU A 945 -13.78 -24.77 -41.44
CA GLU A 945 -13.42 -23.82 -40.37
C GLU A 945 -14.27 -23.96 -39.08
N LEU A 946 -15.07 -25.01 -38.94
CA LEU A 946 -16.04 -25.18 -37.85
C LEU A 946 -15.39 -25.72 -36.56
N GLY A 947 -14.79 -24.84 -35.75
CA GLY A 947 -14.21 -25.13 -34.42
C GLY A 947 -12.71 -25.50 -34.44
N ASP A 948 -12.16 -25.96 -33.29
CA ASP A 948 -10.74 -26.29 -32.93
C ASP A 948 -9.89 -27.14 -33.92
N ARG A 949 -10.21 -27.20 -35.22
CA ARG A 949 -9.60 -28.10 -36.22
C ARG A 949 -9.22 -27.42 -37.55
N GLY A 950 -9.26 -26.08 -37.61
CA GLY A 950 -8.95 -25.28 -38.80
C GLY A 950 -7.53 -24.70 -38.80
N PHE A 951 -7.32 -23.61 -38.07
CA PHE A 951 -5.98 -23.03 -37.85
C PHE A 951 -5.42 -23.52 -36.51
N PRO A 952 -4.09 -23.54 -36.31
CA PRO A 952 -3.50 -23.91 -35.03
C PRO A 952 -4.00 -22.99 -33.91
N GLU A 953 -4.25 -23.57 -32.74
CA GLU A 953 -4.52 -22.78 -31.54
C GLU A 953 -3.25 -22.02 -31.13
N THR A 954 -3.44 -20.80 -30.62
CA THR A 954 -2.34 -20.03 -30.05
C THR A 954 -1.85 -20.73 -28.77
N GLY A 955 -0.74 -21.46 -28.87
CA GLY A 955 -0.13 -22.12 -27.71
C GLY A 955 0.09 -21.17 -26.53
N ALA A 956 0.15 -21.72 -25.31
CA ALA A 956 0.23 -20.92 -24.09
C ALA A 956 1.52 -21.18 -23.30
N ASP A 957 2.18 -20.12 -22.85
CA ASP A 957 3.25 -20.20 -21.85
C ASP A 957 2.70 -19.88 -20.46
N TYR A 958 2.81 -20.87 -19.58
CA TYR A 958 2.61 -20.71 -18.15
C TYR A 958 3.96 -20.64 -17.46
N TYR A 959 4.02 -19.89 -16.35
CA TYR A 959 5.20 -19.78 -15.50
C TYR A 959 6.48 -19.30 -16.18
N THR A 960 6.42 -18.71 -17.39
CA THR A 960 7.43 -17.80 -17.93
C THR A 960 7.10 -16.40 -17.42
N TYR A 961 8.08 -15.66 -16.90
CA TYR A 961 7.81 -14.28 -16.46
C TYR A 961 7.62 -13.39 -17.69
N HIS A 962 6.75 -12.39 -17.61
CA HIS A 962 6.46 -11.48 -18.71
C HIS A 962 7.74 -10.82 -19.27
N GLY A 963 8.59 -10.32 -18.37
CA GLY A 963 9.89 -9.73 -18.73
C GLY A 963 10.92 -10.71 -19.34
N GLU A 964 10.66 -12.02 -19.33
CA GLU A 964 11.47 -13.04 -20.01
C GLU A 964 11.13 -13.17 -21.50
N ILE A 965 9.99 -12.62 -21.91
CA ILE A 965 9.53 -12.66 -23.29
C ILE A 965 10.27 -11.60 -24.11
N PRO A 966 10.81 -11.95 -25.30
CA PRO A 966 10.83 -13.27 -25.94
C PRO A 966 12.19 -13.97 -25.79
N TRP A 967 13.10 -13.43 -24.98
CA TRP A 967 14.53 -13.74 -25.04
C TRP A 967 14.93 -15.01 -24.31
N SER A 968 14.09 -15.48 -23.39
CA SER A 968 14.29 -16.67 -22.58
C SER A 968 13.96 -17.94 -23.35
N GLU A 969 14.70 -19.00 -23.10
CA GLU A 969 14.44 -20.34 -23.65
C GLU A 969 13.15 -20.96 -23.07
N THR A 970 12.60 -20.36 -22.02
CA THR A 970 11.35 -20.77 -21.39
C THR A 970 10.13 -20.33 -22.18
N TYR A 971 10.26 -19.27 -22.99
CA TYR A 971 9.21 -18.80 -23.89
C TYR A 971 9.08 -19.76 -25.08
N GLY A 972 8.00 -20.54 -25.11
CA GLY A 972 7.78 -21.59 -26.10
C GLY A 972 8.71 -22.79 -25.96
N SER A 973 8.91 -23.28 -24.73
CA SER A 973 9.82 -24.41 -24.46
C SER A 973 9.43 -25.70 -25.21
N ASP A 974 8.14 -25.96 -25.41
CA ASP A 974 7.56 -27.07 -26.16
C ASP A 974 7.82 -26.98 -27.69
N VAL A 975 7.88 -25.75 -28.21
CA VAL A 975 8.13 -25.47 -29.64
C VAL A 975 9.60 -25.25 -29.98
N ARG A 976 10.52 -25.52 -29.04
CA ARG A 976 11.97 -25.48 -29.24
C ARG A 976 12.58 -26.88 -29.41
N ASN A 977 13.73 -26.96 -30.06
CA ASN A 977 14.53 -28.18 -30.12
C ASN A 977 15.43 -28.32 -28.87
N GLU A 978 16.19 -29.42 -28.79
CA GLU A 978 17.11 -29.72 -27.67
C GLU A 978 18.25 -28.70 -27.48
N HIS A 979 18.47 -27.81 -28.47
CA HIS A 979 19.43 -26.71 -28.38
C HIS A 979 18.77 -25.37 -28.05
N GLY A 980 17.49 -25.38 -27.67
CA GLY A 980 16.73 -24.19 -27.34
C GLY A 980 16.35 -23.35 -28.56
N VAL A 981 16.53 -23.82 -29.80
CA VAL A 981 16.20 -23.06 -31.01
C VAL A 981 14.74 -23.30 -31.41
N PRO A 982 13.95 -22.26 -31.73
CA PRO A 982 12.56 -22.42 -32.18
C PRO A 982 12.46 -23.30 -33.43
N LYS A 983 11.56 -24.30 -33.39
CA LYS A 983 11.27 -25.17 -34.53
C LYS A 983 10.66 -24.34 -35.67
N ARG A 984 11.03 -24.66 -36.92
CA ARG A 984 10.39 -24.08 -38.12
C ARG A 984 9.18 -24.89 -38.53
N LEU A 985 8.17 -24.23 -39.09
CA LEU A 985 6.89 -24.86 -39.46
C LEU A 985 6.41 -25.77 -38.31
N ASN A 986 6.36 -25.18 -37.12
CA ASN A 986 6.22 -25.85 -35.84
C ASN A 986 4.83 -26.42 -35.59
N ASP A 987 3.86 -26.10 -36.46
CA ASP A 987 2.49 -26.59 -36.35
C ASP A 987 1.87 -26.92 -37.73
N ARG A 988 0.60 -27.32 -37.73
CA ARG A 988 -0.17 -27.71 -38.91
C ARG A 988 -1.57 -27.12 -38.87
N ALA A 989 -1.92 -26.37 -39.91
CA ALA A 989 -3.31 -26.00 -40.16
C ALA A 989 -4.06 -27.18 -40.81
N PHE A 990 -5.34 -27.34 -40.47
CA PHE A 990 -6.26 -28.35 -40.99
C PHE A 990 -5.79 -29.79 -40.70
N ASP A 991 -5.24 -30.03 -39.51
CA ASP A 991 -4.91 -31.37 -39.02
C ASP A 991 -6.13 -31.96 -38.30
N TYR A 992 -6.73 -33.03 -38.84
CA TYR A 992 -7.92 -33.62 -38.25
C TYR A 992 -8.04 -35.12 -38.51
N PHE A 993 -8.79 -35.77 -37.62
CA PHE A 993 -9.19 -37.15 -37.73
C PHE A 993 -10.59 -37.26 -38.36
N ASP A 994 -10.67 -37.90 -39.52
CA ASP A 994 -11.93 -38.25 -40.20
C ASP A 994 -12.02 -39.78 -40.30
N SER A 995 -11.95 -40.37 -41.49
CA SER A 995 -11.81 -41.82 -41.70
C SER A 995 -10.36 -42.34 -41.56
N GLY A 996 -9.52 -41.60 -40.83
CA GLY A 996 -8.06 -41.73 -40.74
C GLY A 996 -7.39 -40.38 -40.51
N TRP A 997 -6.15 -40.36 -40.01
CA TRP A 997 -5.38 -39.12 -39.82
C TRP A 997 -5.06 -38.47 -41.17
N ARG A 998 -5.64 -37.30 -41.44
CA ARG A 998 -5.23 -36.43 -42.54
C ARG A 998 -4.22 -35.43 -42.01
N ARG A 999 -2.98 -35.56 -42.47
CA ARG A 999 -1.91 -34.61 -42.19
C ARG A 999 -2.24 -33.23 -42.78
N GLY A 1000 -2.37 -32.23 -41.91
CA GLY A 1000 -2.61 -30.84 -42.28
C GLY A 1000 -1.47 -30.16 -43.07
N VAL A 1001 -1.67 -28.89 -43.42
CA VAL A 1001 -0.68 -28.01 -44.07
C VAL A 1001 0.33 -27.55 -43.03
N PRO A 1002 1.65 -27.79 -43.22
CA PRO A 1002 2.66 -27.26 -42.31
C PRO A 1002 2.66 -25.73 -42.32
N VAL A 1003 2.58 -25.14 -41.13
CA VAL A 1003 2.54 -23.69 -40.91
C VAL A 1003 3.48 -23.31 -39.77
N GLU A 1004 3.84 -22.03 -39.72
CA GLU A 1004 4.57 -21.45 -38.59
C GLU A 1004 3.66 -20.46 -37.87
N ASP A 1005 3.51 -20.64 -36.56
CA ASP A 1005 2.58 -19.83 -35.77
C ASP A 1005 3.00 -18.37 -35.76
N SER A 1006 2.03 -17.47 -35.82
CA SER A 1006 2.31 -16.04 -35.74
C SER A 1006 2.48 -15.56 -34.30
N CYS A 1007 1.76 -16.18 -33.37
CA CYS A 1007 1.56 -15.66 -32.03
C CYS A 1007 1.65 -16.76 -30.98
N ARG A 1008 1.82 -16.34 -29.72
CA ARG A 1008 1.78 -17.21 -28.54
C ARG A 1008 1.18 -16.43 -27.37
N ARG A 1009 0.38 -17.11 -26.54
CA ARG A 1009 -0.30 -16.51 -25.40
C ARG A 1009 0.54 -16.66 -24.15
N TRP A 1010 0.87 -15.56 -23.51
CA TRP A 1010 1.41 -15.56 -22.16
C TRP A 1010 0.27 -15.54 -21.14
N SER A 1011 0.28 -16.50 -20.22
CA SER A 1011 -0.76 -16.67 -19.21
C SER A 1011 -0.15 -16.65 -17.81
N TRP A 1012 -0.72 -15.81 -16.94
CA TRP A 1012 -0.38 -15.72 -15.53
C TRP A 1012 -1.67 -15.83 -14.72
N GLU A 1013 -1.69 -16.71 -13.72
CA GLU A 1013 -2.89 -16.96 -12.93
C GLU A 1013 -3.03 -15.87 -11.85
N ASP A 1014 -4.19 -15.22 -11.83
CA ASP A 1014 -4.50 -14.05 -10.98
C ASP A 1014 -4.47 -14.34 -9.48
N TYR A 1015 -4.71 -15.60 -9.08
CA TYR A 1015 -4.74 -16.03 -7.68
C TYR A 1015 -3.35 -16.08 -7.01
N HIS A 1016 -2.26 -15.94 -7.78
CA HIS A 1016 -0.89 -15.94 -7.24
C HIS A 1016 -0.60 -14.67 -6.43
N SER A 1017 -0.94 -13.50 -6.97
CA SER A 1017 -0.69 -12.20 -6.34
C SER A 1017 -1.76 -11.18 -6.69
N GLN A 1018 -2.25 -10.44 -5.70
CA GLN A 1018 -3.19 -9.33 -5.89
C GLN A 1018 -2.60 -8.16 -6.70
N LEU A 1019 -1.27 -8.11 -6.88
CA LEU A 1019 -0.60 -7.05 -7.66
C LEU A 1019 -0.29 -7.46 -9.10
N ASN A 1020 -0.21 -8.77 -9.41
CA ASN A 1020 0.02 -9.27 -10.77
C ASN A 1020 -1.31 -9.70 -11.43
N GLN A 1021 -2.20 -8.73 -11.65
CA GLN A 1021 -3.51 -8.97 -12.26
C GLN A 1021 -3.47 -8.95 -13.81
N VAL A 1022 -2.32 -8.61 -14.40
CA VAL A 1022 -2.10 -8.67 -15.84
C VAL A 1022 -1.81 -10.13 -16.25
N GLY A 1023 -2.64 -10.69 -17.12
CA GLY A 1023 -2.48 -12.04 -17.66
C GLY A 1023 -3.22 -12.19 -18.99
N GLY A 1024 -2.90 -13.19 -19.81
CA GLY A 1024 -3.56 -13.42 -21.10
C GLY A 1024 -3.17 -12.41 -22.18
N VAL A 1025 -1.87 -12.12 -22.26
CA VAL A 1025 -1.29 -11.24 -23.31
C VAL A 1025 -0.86 -12.11 -24.49
N VAL A 1026 -1.04 -11.62 -25.71
CA VAL A 1026 -0.56 -12.32 -26.92
C VAL A 1026 0.70 -11.62 -27.43
N PHE A 1027 1.76 -12.39 -27.67
CA PHE A 1027 3.03 -11.94 -28.22
C PHE A 1027 3.32 -12.65 -29.55
N PRO A 1028 4.19 -12.08 -30.41
CA PRO A 1028 4.72 -12.81 -31.57
C PRO A 1028 5.38 -14.12 -31.16
N ALA A 1029 5.14 -15.19 -31.92
CA ALA A 1029 5.68 -16.52 -31.62
C ALA A 1029 7.23 -16.53 -31.59
N PRO A 1030 7.85 -17.47 -30.84
CA PRO A 1030 9.31 -17.52 -30.69
C PRO A 1030 10.12 -17.44 -31.99
N PRO A 1031 9.76 -18.12 -33.10
CA PRO A 1031 10.50 -18.00 -34.37
C PRO A 1031 10.58 -16.56 -34.91
N ILE A 1032 9.50 -15.79 -34.76
CA ILE A 1032 9.39 -14.40 -35.23
C ILE A 1032 10.16 -13.47 -34.31
N ALA A 1033 9.88 -13.59 -33.01
CA ALA A 1033 10.44 -12.71 -32.01
C ALA A 1033 11.97 -12.80 -31.97
N GLU A 1034 12.55 -13.99 -32.11
CA GLU A 1034 14.01 -14.16 -32.17
C GLU A 1034 14.61 -13.69 -33.49
N ALA A 1035 14.02 -14.05 -34.63
CA ALA A 1035 14.54 -13.66 -35.95
C ALA A 1035 14.62 -12.14 -36.10
N LEU A 1036 13.62 -11.44 -35.56
CA LEU A 1036 13.54 -9.97 -35.59
C LEU A 1036 14.18 -9.30 -34.38
N ASN A 1037 14.64 -10.10 -33.41
CA ASN A 1037 15.26 -9.65 -32.16
C ASN A 1037 14.38 -8.64 -31.41
N LEU A 1038 13.10 -8.99 -31.27
CA LEU A 1038 12.12 -8.21 -30.50
C LEU A 1038 12.45 -8.27 -29.01
N ARG A 1039 12.06 -7.23 -28.27
CA ARG A 1039 12.35 -7.10 -26.83
C ARG A 1039 11.20 -6.42 -26.11
N VAL A 1040 10.96 -6.83 -24.87
CA VAL A 1040 10.07 -6.15 -23.92
C VAL A 1040 10.90 -5.23 -23.02
N ALA A 1041 10.37 -4.05 -22.67
CA ALA A 1041 11.00 -3.09 -21.77
C ALA A 1041 9.96 -2.42 -20.85
N GLY A 1042 10.37 -2.01 -19.64
CA GLY A 1042 9.53 -1.26 -18.70
C GLY A 1042 8.25 -1.98 -18.23
N GLY A 1043 8.18 -3.31 -18.40
CA GLY A 1043 6.97 -4.10 -18.14
C GLY A 1043 5.86 -3.92 -19.17
N SER A 1044 6.10 -3.24 -20.29
CA SER A 1044 5.10 -3.06 -21.35
C SER A 1044 4.83 -4.37 -22.10
N SER A 1045 3.56 -4.60 -22.48
CA SER A 1045 3.20 -5.69 -23.41
C SER A 1045 3.50 -5.34 -24.88
N ASP A 1046 3.90 -4.10 -25.16
CA ASP A 1046 4.38 -3.68 -26.46
C ASP A 1046 5.89 -4.02 -26.60
N MET A 1047 6.29 -4.47 -27.79
CA MET A 1047 7.68 -4.86 -28.05
C MET A 1047 8.43 -3.81 -28.85
N LEU A 1048 9.74 -3.75 -28.65
CA LEU A 1048 10.69 -2.91 -29.37
C LEU A 1048 11.53 -3.73 -30.35
N ASP A 1049 11.92 -3.12 -31.46
CA ASP A 1049 12.95 -3.65 -32.36
C ASP A 1049 14.38 -3.34 -31.86
N GLN A 1050 15.40 -3.87 -32.55
CA GLN A 1050 16.82 -3.65 -32.19
C GLN A 1050 17.26 -2.17 -32.18
N LYS A 1051 16.47 -1.27 -32.76
CA LYS A 1051 16.74 0.18 -32.80
C LYS A 1051 15.90 0.92 -31.76
N ASN A 1052 15.31 0.21 -30.79
CA ASN A 1052 14.42 0.74 -29.77
C ASN A 1052 13.17 1.44 -30.34
N ARG A 1053 12.71 1.04 -31.53
CA ARG A 1053 11.46 1.53 -32.12
C ARG A 1053 10.34 0.55 -31.84
N LEU A 1054 9.14 1.05 -31.59
CA LEU A 1054 7.95 0.23 -31.38
C LEU A 1054 7.75 -0.74 -32.55
N ALA A 1055 7.63 -2.02 -32.24
CA ALA A 1055 7.54 -3.14 -33.18
C ALA A 1055 6.17 -3.80 -33.13
N THR A 1056 5.57 -3.89 -31.94
CA THR A 1056 4.22 -4.43 -31.74
C THR A 1056 3.40 -3.53 -30.82
N ILE A 1057 2.08 -3.61 -30.96
CA ILE A 1057 1.10 -2.93 -30.12
C ILE A 1057 0.06 -3.95 -29.67
N PHE A 1058 -0.07 -4.19 -28.36
CA PHE A 1058 -1.11 -5.04 -27.79
C PHE A 1058 -2.13 -4.20 -27.02
N ARG A 1059 -3.43 -4.36 -27.33
CA ARG A 1059 -4.52 -3.60 -26.70
C ARG A 1059 -5.69 -4.48 -26.32
N ARG A 1060 -6.47 -4.00 -25.35
CA ARG A 1060 -7.74 -4.62 -24.93
C ARG A 1060 -8.90 -3.66 -25.12
N ALA A 1061 -10.10 -4.19 -25.31
CA ALA A 1061 -11.33 -3.41 -25.27
C ALA A 1061 -12.39 -4.11 -24.41
N ASP A 1062 -13.25 -3.30 -23.79
CA ASP A 1062 -14.35 -3.81 -22.98
C ASP A 1062 -15.38 -4.53 -23.87
N GLY A 1063 -16.03 -5.55 -23.31
CA GLY A 1063 -17.00 -6.38 -24.01
C GLY A 1063 -17.57 -7.46 -23.10
N PRO A 1064 -18.53 -8.28 -23.55
CA PRO A 1064 -19.01 -9.41 -22.76
C PRO A 1064 -17.87 -10.42 -22.49
N GLY A 1065 -17.99 -11.21 -21.42
CA GLY A 1065 -17.00 -12.24 -21.08
C GLY A 1065 -15.61 -11.67 -20.79
N PHE A 1066 -14.60 -12.12 -21.54
CA PHE A 1066 -13.20 -11.69 -21.42
C PHE A 1066 -12.86 -10.43 -22.25
N GLY A 1067 -13.86 -9.80 -22.87
CA GLY A 1067 -13.68 -8.62 -23.72
C GLY A 1067 -13.00 -8.94 -25.05
N SER A 1068 -12.38 -7.91 -25.65
CA SER A 1068 -11.65 -8.02 -26.91
C SER A 1068 -10.16 -7.74 -26.71
N TYR A 1069 -9.32 -8.28 -27.60
CA TYR A 1069 -7.90 -7.96 -27.67
C TYR A 1069 -7.40 -7.89 -29.12
N PHE A 1070 -6.32 -7.15 -29.32
CA PHE A 1070 -5.68 -6.96 -30.63
C PHE A 1070 -4.16 -6.92 -30.48
N LEU A 1071 -3.44 -7.69 -31.32
CA LEU A 1071 -1.98 -7.62 -31.44
C LEU A 1071 -1.60 -7.15 -32.85
N TYR A 1072 -1.09 -5.93 -32.96
CA TYR A 1072 -0.53 -5.41 -34.20
C TYR A 1072 0.99 -5.51 -34.23
N MET A 1073 1.56 -5.63 -35.43
CA MET A 1073 2.99 -5.60 -35.70
C MET A 1073 3.30 -4.67 -36.86
N ARG A 1074 4.42 -3.95 -36.78
CA ARG A 1074 4.86 -3.01 -37.82
C ARG A 1074 5.12 -3.73 -39.15
N GLY A 1075 4.55 -3.24 -40.25
CA GLY A 1075 4.51 -3.91 -41.55
C GLY A 1075 5.89 -4.21 -42.15
N ASP A 1076 6.87 -3.30 -42.00
CA ASP A 1076 8.25 -3.52 -42.45
C ASP A 1076 8.91 -4.75 -41.79
N LEU A 1077 8.52 -5.07 -40.55
CA LEU A 1077 9.03 -6.23 -39.84
C LEU A 1077 8.37 -7.53 -40.29
N VAL A 1078 7.06 -7.49 -40.59
CA VAL A 1078 6.34 -8.61 -41.19
C VAL A 1078 6.94 -8.95 -42.55
N GLU A 1079 7.14 -7.95 -43.41
CA GLU A 1079 7.76 -8.10 -44.74
C GLU A 1079 9.20 -8.63 -44.65
N ARG A 1080 9.98 -8.13 -43.68
CA ARG A 1080 11.35 -8.62 -43.44
C ARG A 1080 11.35 -10.08 -43.00
N TYR A 1081 10.40 -10.49 -42.17
CA TYR A 1081 10.29 -11.87 -41.70
C TYR A 1081 9.89 -12.82 -42.85
N THR A 1082 8.84 -12.48 -43.59
CA THR A 1082 8.34 -13.29 -44.71
C THR A 1082 9.40 -13.43 -45.80
N ALA A 1083 10.06 -12.34 -46.19
CA ALA A 1083 11.13 -12.35 -47.18
C ALA A 1083 12.35 -13.16 -46.71
N GLY A 1084 12.77 -12.99 -45.45
CA GLY A 1084 13.92 -13.69 -44.88
C GLY A 1084 13.70 -15.20 -44.70
N ARG A 1085 12.45 -15.65 -44.53
CA ARG A 1085 12.10 -17.06 -44.30
C ARG A 1085 11.51 -17.77 -45.52
N GLY A 1086 11.18 -17.04 -46.59
CA GLY A 1086 10.51 -17.56 -47.78
C GLY A 1086 9.07 -18.01 -47.48
N LEU A 1087 8.35 -17.22 -46.69
CA LEU A 1087 6.98 -17.49 -46.24
C LEU A 1087 6.01 -16.39 -46.72
N ARG A 1088 4.71 -16.62 -46.57
CA ARG A 1088 3.63 -15.65 -46.78
C ARG A 1088 2.76 -15.60 -45.53
N LEU A 1089 2.29 -14.42 -45.17
CA LEU A 1089 1.29 -14.25 -44.11
C LEU A 1089 -0.09 -14.64 -44.66
N VAL A 1090 -0.77 -15.53 -43.97
CA VAL A 1090 -2.15 -15.90 -44.24
C VAL A 1090 -2.96 -15.65 -42.98
N GLN A 1091 -4.08 -14.96 -43.12
CA GLN A 1091 -4.95 -14.58 -42.01
C GLN A 1091 -6.34 -15.15 -42.25
N ALA A 1092 -6.87 -15.81 -41.24
CA ALA A 1092 -8.28 -16.18 -41.19
C ALA A 1092 -9.03 -15.16 -40.36
N VAL A 1093 -10.11 -14.64 -40.93
CA VAL A 1093 -11.05 -13.72 -40.29
C VAL A 1093 -12.36 -14.47 -40.16
N VAL A 1094 -12.76 -14.77 -38.92
CA VAL A 1094 -13.99 -15.51 -38.65
C VAL A 1094 -14.85 -14.70 -37.69
N SER A 1095 -16.15 -14.71 -37.92
CA SER A 1095 -17.13 -14.11 -37.02
C SER A 1095 -18.40 -14.95 -36.92
N GLU A 1096 -19.00 -14.90 -35.74
CA GLU A 1096 -20.19 -15.64 -35.37
C GLU A 1096 -21.17 -14.72 -34.66
N ARG A 1097 -22.44 -14.78 -35.10
CA ARG A 1097 -23.54 -14.14 -34.39
C ARG A 1097 -24.08 -15.10 -33.33
N ASN A 1098 -24.19 -14.60 -32.11
CA ASN A 1098 -24.62 -15.36 -30.94
C ASN A 1098 -25.72 -14.61 -30.17
N VAL A 1099 -26.36 -15.34 -29.26
CA VAL A 1099 -27.32 -14.80 -28.29
C VAL A 1099 -26.75 -14.99 -26.89
N SER A 1100 -26.82 -13.94 -26.07
CA SER A 1100 -26.33 -13.95 -24.70
C SER A 1100 -27.02 -15.01 -23.85
N TYR A 1101 -26.26 -15.69 -22.99
CA TYR A 1101 -26.81 -16.70 -22.08
C TYR A 1101 -27.87 -16.11 -21.11
N LYS A 1102 -27.77 -14.82 -20.78
CA LYS A 1102 -28.75 -14.13 -19.93
C LYS A 1102 -30.10 -13.95 -20.63
N ALA A 1103 -30.09 -13.83 -21.96
CA ALA A 1103 -31.31 -13.76 -22.76
C ALA A 1103 -31.97 -15.14 -22.88
N THR A 1104 -31.21 -16.23 -22.76
CA THR A 1104 -31.72 -17.60 -22.84
C THR A 1104 -32.29 -18.15 -21.52
N GLU A 1105 -31.94 -17.56 -20.37
CA GLU A 1105 -32.52 -17.90 -19.05
C GLU A 1105 -34.01 -17.52 -18.91
N ARG A 1106 -34.54 -16.62 -19.73
CA ARG A 1106 -35.94 -16.14 -19.67
C ARG A 1106 -36.98 -17.08 -20.31
N GLY A 1107 -36.59 -18.31 -20.64
CA GLY A 1107 -37.43 -19.26 -21.36
C GLY A 1107 -37.33 -19.02 -22.87
N ILE A 1108 -36.55 -19.87 -23.54
CA ILE A 1108 -36.39 -19.82 -25.00
C ILE A 1108 -37.62 -20.46 -25.65
N SER A 1109 -38.22 -19.82 -26.65
CA SER A 1109 -39.26 -20.46 -27.47
C SER A 1109 -38.70 -21.66 -28.25
N ASP A 1110 -39.52 -22.68 -28.51
CA ASP A 1110 -39.09 -23.89 -29.24
C ASP A 1110 -38.54 -23.55 -30.65
N SER A 1111 -39.00 -22.46 -31.26
CA SER A 1111 -38.48 -21.96 -32.54
C SER A 1111 -37.04 -21.44 -32.44
N LEU A 1112 -36.68 -20.71 -31.37
CA LEU A 1112 -35.29 -20.27 -31.15
C LEU A 1112 -34.39 -21.45 -30.76
N ARG A 1113 -34.91 -22.40 -29.98
CA ARG A 1113 -34.17 -23.61 -29.57
C ARG A 1113 -33.81 -24.47 -30.78
N GLY A 1114 -34.73 -24.63 -31.73
CA GLY A 1114 -34.46 -25.32 -33.00
C GLY A 1114 -33.40 -24.62 -33.87
N ILE A 1115 -33.29 -23.29 -33.83
CA ILE A 1115 -32.28 -22.53 -34.59
C ILE A 1115 -30.91 -22.58 -33.92
N LEU A 1116 -30.84 -22.40 -32.60
CA LEU A 1116 -29.61 -22.61 -31.82
C LEU A 1116 -29.06 -24.03 -32.00
N GLN A 1117 -29.94 -25.03 -32.18
CA GLN A 1117 -29.56 -26.42 -32.45
C GLN A 1117 -29.25 -26.70 -33.93
N SER A 1118 -29.71 -25.87 -34.88
CA SER A 1118 -29.62 -26.18 -36.31
C SER A 1118 -28.65 -25.29 -37.10
N ARG A 1119 -28.36 -24.05 -36.67
CA ARG A 1119 -27.47 -23.11 -37.41
C ARG A 1119 -26.85 -22.05 -36.50
N VAL A 1120 -25.57 -22.21 -36.15
CA VAL A 1120 -24.70 -21.05 -35.88
C VAL A 1120 -24.36 -20.46 -37.25
N GLN A 1121 -24.71 -19.19 -37.49
CA GLN A 1121 -24.29 -18.47 -38.69
C GLN A 1121 -22.86 -17.98 -38.49
N VAL A 1122 -21.92 -18.79 -38.99
CA VAL A 1122 -20.49 -18.48 -39.06
C VAL A 1122 -20.20 -17.85 -40.42
N SER A 1123 -19.54 -16.70 -40.43
CA SER A 1123 -18.93 -16.12 -41.62
C SER A 1123 -17.42 -16.13 -41.48
N GLY A 1124 -16.74 -16.79 -42.43
CA GLY A 1124 -15.28 -16.90 -42.45
C GLY A 1124 -14.72 -16.45 -43.79
N GLN A 1125 -13.59 -15.75 -43.76
CA GLN A 1125 -12.82 -15.35 -44.94
C GLN A 1125 -11.32 -15.52 -44.66
N VAL A 1126 -10.61 -16.15 -45.60
CA VAL A 1126 -9.14 -16.19 -45.57
C VAL A 1126 -8.54 -15.16 -46.53
N VAL A 1127 -7.69 -14.30 -45.98
CA VAL A 1127 -6.97 -13.24 -46.68
C VAL A 1127 -5.48 -13.58 -46.69
N GLY A 1128 -4.85 -13.46 -47.86
CA GLY A 1128 -3.39 -13.50 -47.97
C GLY A 1128 -2.86 -12.10 -48.15
N LEU A 1129 -2.20 -11.54 -47.13
CA LEU A 1129 -1.45 -10.29 -47.27
C LEU A 1129 -0.05 -10.64 -47.81
N GLY A 1130 0.35 -9.94 -48.86
CA GLY A 1130 1.53 -10.24 -49.67
C GLY A 1130 2.85 -9.98 -48.97
#